data_AF-A0A1I4IM27-F1
#
_entry.id   AF-A0A1I4IM27-F1
#
_cell.length_a   1.000
_cell.length_b   1.000
_cell.length_c   1.000
_cell.angle_alpha   90.00
_cell.angle_beta   90.00
_cell.angle_gamma   90.00
#
_symmetry.space_group_name_H-M   'P 1'
#
loop_
_entity.id
_entity.type
_entity.pdbx_description
1 polymer ?
#
loop_
_entity_poly.entity_id
_entity_poly.type
_entity_poly.pdbx_seq_one_letter_code
_entity_poly.pdbx_strand_id
1 'polypeptide(L)'
;MSSQWSRASGYGFVAICNPGLYPPSGIDKITVMRQNVLQACIAERPGQGGDHLVFRWADFWAPRIASNLHAVSGMLALMDDEPGLPDDLLALFSAVLAAMRMNRENREKDAAAFFALVDGWLDLKVASQSFNNRQKIGLCRAFIDAGLEPPDGIRLNSDVAANDAYTATTQMPDIAELMRDVIPDNVTGYPAYMILREAIGAMPRPVAVLLVTQLIARGVPKLVSTGRYFLLDPVGEMRTAAAQGFAELAQAGGVDAGGLSDLIQLRKWIPDPNTKTILDRGIKESLRREPSGGSAPRSWTLHRLVSSLPDGTGSQSILASVSYGGQKCIAALLLKTGHGIKDAYAIPCSSASDQRRILAEIEVSMPMHTVPVDYLPAALAAALGEGLAGNLPPAPGFLDVAEMLGLRGIAPSNISASVTDIADPDAQLTGLSAVKRGQLIGRSNSWLRDHEISSSWFVSDAEFSSALEEVRTERQATQVVWAHLETKRGFWSSLFARSAAILRHDGGDAWLVFATVAHGMDTGRALKKIPIFEMIVAMTLDVAEQDRYGLRPDGEHSLDEREADDDIGSEIAPETKGELERLLHKTPLSPDLIDGYLTAVIVAPRFVTPADWLPPLFAGIEFPGENKVQRVLDIIMMRYGVIQDGLFDGDIGSCLRTRAAHRFSEWLVGFALASTISAAWPKRGLSKDDQKILKLIKDGGSDDHIQSTLKPLLPGWLATMAARAVDG
;
A
#
# COMPACT_ATOMS: atom_id res chain seq x y z
N MET A 1 25.07 -8.29 0.96
CA MET A 1 24.03 -9.34 1.11
C MET A 1 22.75 -8.80 1.73
N SER A 2 22.78 -7.92 2.75
CA SER A 2 21.57 -7.25 3.28
C SER A 2 20.98 -6.16 2.37
N SER A 3 21.80 -5.45 1.56
CA SER A 3 21.34 -4.32 0.74
C SER A 3 20.66 -4.72 -0.57
N GLN A 4 21.06 -5.83 -1.20
CA GLN A 4 20.44 -6.32 -2.45
C GLN A 4 19.09 -7.01 -2.20
N TRP A 5 18.90 -7.66 -1.05
CA TRP A 5 17.60 -8.19 -0.64
C TRP A 5 16.61 -7.06 -0.33
N SER A 6 17.05 -6.00 0.35
CA SER A 6 16.20 -4.82 0.61
C SER A 6 15.72 -4.12 -0.67
N ARG A 7 16.46 -4.23 -1.79
CA ARG A 7 16.07 -3.65 -3.09
C ARG A 7 15.06 -4.54 -3.83
N ALA A 8 15.27 -5.85 -3.91
CA ALA A 8 14.36 -6.73 -4.67
C ALA A 8 13.00 -7.03 -3.97
N SER A 9 12.94 -6.98 -2.63
CA SER A 9 11.70 -7.18 -1.87
C SER A 9 11.08 -5.89 -1.31
N GLY A 10 11.77 -4.74 -1.46
CA GLY A 10 11.34 -3.45 -0.92
C GLY A 10 10.40 -2.66 -1.83
N TYR A 11 10.57 -2.74 -3.16
CA TYR A 11 9.73 -2.02 -4.13
C TYR A 11 8.29 -2.55 -4.19
N GLY A 12 8.07 -3.81 -3.78
CA GLY A 12 6.74 -4.40 -3.69
C GLY A 12 6.04 -4.01 -2.39
N PHE A 13 6.52 -4.46 -1.23
CA PHE A 13 5.65 -4.51 -0.05
C PHE A 13 5.28 -3.17 0.58
N VAL A 14 6.22 -2.20 0.64
CA VAL A 14 5.97 -0.91 1.30
C VAL A 14 5.11 0.01 0.43
N ALA A 15 5.33 -0.02 -0.90
CA ALA A 15 4.52 0.74 -1.85
C ALA A 15 3.15 0.09 -2.15
N ILE A 16 3.03 -1.24 -2.04
CA ILE A 16 1.78 -1.97 -2.32
C ILE A 16 0.80 -1.93 -1.15
N CYS A 17 1.27 -1.76 0.09
CA CYS A 17 0.43 -1.84 1.28
C CYS A 17 0.07 -0.47 1.90
N ASN A 18 0.35 0.66 1.24
CA ASN A 18 0.13 1.97 1.86
C ASN A 18 -0.42 3.05 0.92
N PRO A 19 -1.75 3.07 0.66
CA PRO A 19 -2.44 4.28 0.22
C PRO A 19 -2.90 5.17 1.40
N GLY A 20 -2.54 4.86 2.66
CA GLY A 20 -3.30 5.30 3.82
C GLY A 20 -2.52 5.69 5.07
N LEU A 21 -1.39 6.39 4.95
CA LEU A 21 -0.76 7.08 6.08
C LEU A 21 -0.59 8.57 5.78
N TYR A 22 -1.66 9.32 6.05
CA TYR A 22 -1.59 10.77 6.23
C TYR A 22 -1.03 11.05 7.62
N PRO A 23 0.01 11.89 7.77
CA PRO A 23 0.32 12.51 9.06
C PRO A 23 -0.76 13.56 9.39
N PRO A 24 -0.97 13.90 10.67
CA PRO A 24 -2.01 14.84 11.07
C PRO A 24 -1.72 16.28 10.60
N SER A 25 -2.81 16.93 10.20
CA SER A 25 -3.09 18.37 10.05
C SER A 25 -1.93 19.37 10.17
N GLY A 26 -1.44 19.83 9.02
CA GLY A 26 -0.71 21.10 8.87
C GLY A 26 -1.22 21.85 7.65
N ILE A 27 -2.47 22.33 7.70
CA ILE A 27 -3.20 22.87 6.54
C ILE A 27 -2.55 24.16 5.96
N ASP A 28 -1.75 24.89 6.74
CA ASP A 28 -1.08 26.11 6.24
C ASP A 28 0.21 25.88 5.43
N LYS A 29 0.81 24.68 5.46
CA LYS A 29 1.99 24.36 4.62
C LYS A 29 1.63 23.65 3.31
N ILE A 30 0.48 22.97 3.26
CA ILE A 30 0.07 22.14 2.11
C ILE A 30 -0.36 23.01 0.92
N THR A 31 -0.96 24.17 1.17
CA THR A 31 -1.41 25.11 0.12
C THR A 31 -0.23 25.79 -0.59
N VAL A 32 0.89 26.02 0.11
CA VAL A 32 2.12 26.58 -0.48
C VAL A 32 3.00 25.50 -1.14
N MET A 33 2.95 24.25 -0.67
CA MET A 33 3.73 23.12 -1.23
C MET A 33 3.25 22.65 -2.62
N ARG A 34 1.97 22.80 -2.98
CA ARG A 34 1.42 22.21 -4.21
C ARG A 34 1.80 22.93 -5.50
N GLN A 35 2.19 24.21 -5.45
CA GLN A 35 2.70 24.90 -6.64
C GLN A 35 4.10 24.43 -7.06
N ASN A 36 4.78 23.59 -6.26
CA ASN A 36 6.13 23.14 -6.55
C ASN A 36 6.46 21.78 -5.88
N VAL A 37 5.61 20.75 -6.04
CA VAL A 37 5.82 19.37 -5.52
C VAL A 37 7.24 18.87 -5.76
N LEU A 38 7.75 19.08 -6.98
CA LEU A 38 9.10 18.69 -7.32
C LEU A 38 10.17 19.53 -6.60
N GLN A 39 9.99 20.83 -6.39
CA GLN A 39 10.98 21.63 -5.65
C GLN A 39 11.07 21.20 -4.20
N ALA A 40 9.93 20.86 -3.58
CA ALA A 40 9.92 20.31 -2.23
C ALA A 40 10.64 18.94 -2.18
N CYS A 41 10.38 18.08 -3.17
CA CYS A 41 11.10 16.82 -3.36
C CYS A 41 12.62 17.04 -3.48
N ILE A 42 13.05 18.02 -4.28
CA ILE A 42 14.47 18.34 -4.48
C ILE A 42 15.09 18.94 -3.21
N ALA A 43 14.36 19.80 -2.48
CA ALA A 43 14.84 20.40 -1.23
C ALA A 43 15.11 19.35 -0.14
N GLU A 44 14.36 18.24 -0.15
CA GLU A 44 14.53 17.11 0.76
C GLU A 44 15.41 15.98 0.19
N ARG A 45 15.97 16.16 -1.01
CA ARG A 45 16.78 15.14 -1.67
C ARG A 45 17.95 14.75 -0.77
N PRO A 46 18.05 13.48 -0.36
CA PRO A 46 19.19 13.03 0.43
C PRO A 46 20.47 13.25 -0.38
N GLY A 47 21.49 13.84 0.24
CA GLY A 47 22.82 13.95 -0.37
C GLY A 47 23.48 12.56 -0.56
N GLN A 48 24.82 12.48 -0.55
CA GLN A 48 25.52 11.18 -0.51
C GLN A 48 25.34 10.44 0.85
N GLY A 49 24.10 10.19 1.26
CA GLY A 49 23.70 9.38 2.41
C GLY A 49 23.46 7.92 2.02
N GLY A 50 23.27 7.04 3.00
CA GLY A 50 23.07 5.61 2.76
C GLY A 50 21.76 5.27 2.05
N ASP A 51 21.76 4.15 1.31
CA ASP A 51 20.64 3.60 0.49
C ASP A 51 19.24 3.70 1.12
N HIS A 52 19.14 3.56 2.45
CA HIS A 52 17.86 3.56 3.16
C HIS A 52 17.17 4.93 3.21
N LEU A 53 17.94 6.03 3.19
CA LEU A 53 17.37 7.39 3.15
C LEU A 53 16.81 7.70 1.76
N VAL A 54 17.51 7.28 0.70
CA VAL A 54 17.07 7.40 -0.69
C VAL A 54 15.75 6.66 -0.89
N PHE A 55 15.62 5.43 -0.36
CA PHE A 55 14.39 4.66 -0.47
C PHE A 55 13.20 5.36 0.18
N ARG A 56 13.33 5.82 1.44
CA ARG A 56 12.24 6.53 2.13
C ARG A 56 11.83 7.83 1.44
N TRP A 57 12.82 8.57 0.95
CA TRP A 57 12.58 9.80 0.19
C TRP A 57 11.81 9.51 -1.10
N ALA A 58 12.27 8.53 -1.89
CA ALA A 58 11.60 8.15 -3.13
C ALA A 58 10.17 7.63 -2.88
N ASP A 59 9.97 6.77 -1.89
CA ASP A 59 8.67 6.21 -1.51
C ASP A 59 7.68 7.30 -1.07
N PHE A 60 8.15 8.29 -0.31
CA PHE A 60 7.32 9.42 0.11
C PHE A 60 6.93 10.34 -1.06
N TRP A 61 7.87 10.68 -1.94
CA TRP A 61 7.62 11.66 -3.01
C TRP A 61 6.98 11.06 -4.26
N ALA A 62 7.19 9.77 -4.53
CA ALA A 62 6.74 9.15 -5.77
C ALA A 62 5.22 9.24 -6.01
N PRO A 63 4.32 8.90 -5.05
CA PRO A 63 2.88 9.03 -5.27
C PRO A 63 2.44 10.47 -5.56
N ARG A 64 3.09 11.46 -4.92
CA ARG A 64 2.80 12.90 -5.09
C ARG A 64 3.23 13.42 -6.45
N ILE A 65 4.36 12.93 -6.96
CA ILE A 65 4.83 13.26 -8.31
C ILE A 65 3.94 12.56 -9.34
N ALA A 66 3.66 11.27 -9.16
CA ALA A 66 2.88 10.44 -10.08
C ALA A 66 1.40 10.86 -10.23
N SER A 67 0.88 11.72 -9.35
CA SER A 67 -0.45 12.31 -9.44
C SER A 67 -0.47 13.73 -10.02
N ASN A 68 0.68 14.30 -10.38
CA ASN A 68 0.79 15.68 -10.84
C ASN A 68 1.60 15.80 -12.15
N LEU A 69 0.94 16.22 -13.23
CA LEU A 69 1.51 16.25 -14.59
C LEU A 69 2.71 17.18 -14.69
N HIS A 70 2.62 18.32 -13.99
CA HIS A 70 3.69 19.30 -13.94
C HIS A 70 4.89 18.76 -13.15
N ALA A 71 4.66 18.03 -12.06
CA ALA A 71 5.72 17.40 -11.28
C ALA A 71 6.44 16.30 -12.07
N VAL A 72 5.71 15.45 -12.80
CA VAL A 72 6.30 14.46 -13.72
C VAL A 72 7.15 15.16 -14.78
N SER A 73 6.58 16.17 -15.46
CA SER A 73 7.31 16.93 -16.48
C SER A 73 8.57 17.59 -15.92
N GLY A 74 8.50 18.16 -14.71
CA GLY A 74 9.65 18.77 -14.05
C GLY A 74 10.72 17.73 -13.67
N MET A 75 10.32 16.53 -13.23
CA MET A 75 11.26 15.46 -12.91
C MET A 75 12.03 15.03 -14.17
N LEU A 76 11.35 14.92 -15.31
CA LEU A 76 11.99 14.62 -16.59
C LEU A 76 12.97 15.74 -17.01
N ALA A 77 12.62 17.01 -16.76
CA ALA A 77 13.54 18.13 -16.96
C ALA A 77 14.77 18.06 -16.02
N LEU A 78 14.59 17.68 -14.74
CA LEU A 78 15.70 17.46 -13.82
C LEU A 78 16.62 16.33 -14.29
N MET A 79 16.05 15.24 -14.83
CA MET A 79 16.83 14.15 -15.43
C MET A 79 17.64 14.60 -16.65
N ASP A 80 17.18 15.62 -17.37
CA ASP A 80 17.92 16.23 -18.47
C ASP A 80 19.08 17.11 -17.99
N ASP A 81 18.85 17.87 -16.92
CA ASP A 81 19.85 18.76 -16.32
C ASP A 81 20.97 17.98 -15.58
N GLU A 82 20.70 16.73 -15.18
CA GLU A 82 21.67 15.82 -14.56
C GLU A 82 22.06 14.66 -15.49
N PRO A 83 22.95 14.89 -16.48
CA PRO A 83 23.32 13.87 -17.47
C PRO A 83 24.00 12.64 -16.87
N GLY A 84 24.43 12.70 -15.61
CA GLY A 84 24.96 11.53 -14.90
C GLY A 84 23.91 10.49 -14.53
N LEU A 85 22.62 10.87 -14.46
CA LEU A 85 21.51 10.09 -13.88
C LEU A 85 21.95 9.34 -12.61
N PRO A 86 22.20 10.07 -11.51
CA PRO A 86 22.66 9.46 -10.27
C PRO A 86 21.64 8.46 -9.72
N ASP A 87 22.12 7.49 -8.95
CA ASP A 87 21.35 6.33 -8.48
C ASP A 87 20.10 6.73 -7.68
N ASP A 88 20.15 7.85 -6.95
CA ASP A 88 19.02 8.38 -6.19
C ASP A 88 17.91 8.93 -7.09
N LEU A 89 18.27 9.63 -8.17
CA LEU A 89 17.31 10.11 -9.17
C LEU A 89 16.70 8.95 -9.96
N LEU A 90 17.48 7.92 -10.29
CA LEU A 90 16.95 6.68 -10.89
C LEU A 90 16.03 5.93 -9.92
N ALA A 91 16.33 5.94 -8.62
CA ALA A 91 15.47 5.34 -7.60
C ALA A 91 14.14 6.10 -7.46
N LEU A 92 14.17 7.44 -7.48
CA LEU A 92 12.95 8.26 -7.52
C LEU A 92 12.15 7.99 -8.80
N PHE A 93 12.80 7.99 -9.96
CA PHE A 93 12.15 7.72 -11.24
C PHE A 93 11.48 6.35 -11.26
N SER A 94 12.17 5.31 -10.77
CA SER A 94 11.61 3.96 -10.60
C SER A 94 10.38 3.96 -9.69
N ALA A 95 10.45 4.63 -8.53
CA ALA A 95 9.33 4.73 -7.61
C ALA A 95 8.13 5.50 -8.23
N VAL A 96 8.39 6.58 -8.97
CA VAL A 96 7.36 7.34 -9.70
C VAL A 96 6.71 6.48 -10.79
N LEU A 97 7.50 5.73 -11.56
CA LEU A 97 6.97 4.77 -12.54
C LEU A 97 6.10 3.69 -11.87
N ALA A 98 6.51 3.20 -10.69
CA ALA A 98 5.74 2.22 -9.93
C ALA A 98 4.39 2.80 -9.47
N ALA A 99 4.37 4.04 -8.96
CA ALA A 99 3.16 4.75 -8.59
C ALA A 99 2.27 5.05 -9.81
N MET A 100 2.85 5.49 -10.94
CA MET A 100 2.11 5.68 -12.21
C MET A 100 1.50 4.37 -12.71
N ARG A 101 2.22 3.24 -12.61
CA ARG A 101 1.70 1.92 -12.94
C ARG A 101 0.49 1.59 -12.05
N MET A 102 0.57 1.83 -10.75
CA MET A 102 -0.54 1.61 -9.81
C MET A 102 -1.76 2.46 -10.17
N ASN A 103 -1.55 3.75 -10.47
CA ASN A 103 -2.61 4.65 -10.93
C ASN A 103 -3.29 4.10 -12.20
N ARG A 104 -2.51 3.61 -13.17
CA ARG A 104 -3.06 2.98 -14.39
C ARG A 104 -3.85 1.70 -14.09
N GLU A 105 -3.37 0.86 -13.18
CA GLU A 105 -4.05 -0.38 -12.77
C GLU A 105 -5.36 -0.12 -12.02
N ASN A 106 -5.40 0.96 -11.23
CA ASN A 106 -6.61 1.44 -10.56
C ASN A 106 -7.51 2.28 -11.48
N ARG A 107 -7.07 2.52 -12.73
CA ARG A 107 -7.77 3.30 -13.76
C ARG A 107 -8.00 4.75 -13.33
N GLU A 108 -7.05 5.32 -12.58
CA GLU A 108 -7.07 6.71 -12.16
C GLU A 108 -7.07 7.64 -13.38
N LYS A 109 -7.63 8.83 -13.18
CA LYS A 109 -7.60 9.91 -14.16
C LYS A 109 -6.14 10.29 -14.48
N ASP A 110 -5.89 10.70 -15.73
CA ASP A 110 -4.59 11.15 -16.25
C ASP A 110 -3.44 10.12 -16.22
N ALA A 111 -3.66 8.90 -15.70
CA ALA A 111 -2.66 7.84 -15.69
C ALA A 111 -2.05 7.58 -17.08
N ALA A 112 -2.87 7.58 -18.13
CA ALA A 112 -2.41 7.44 -19.51
C ALA A 112 -1.61 8.66 -20.00
N ALA A 113 -2.00 9.87 -19.60
CA ALA A 113 -1.31 11.10 -19.96
C ALA A 113 0.09 11.18 -19.33
N PHE A 114 0.25 10.74 -18.08
CA PHE A 114 1.58 10.65 -17.44
C PHE A 114 2.52 9.72 -18.20
N PHE A 115 2.05 8.53 -18.60
CA PHE A 115 2.85 7.60 -19.42
C PHE A 115 3.20 8.20 -20.79
N ALA A 116 2.25 8.85 -21.46
CA ALA A 116 2.52 9.53 -22.74
C ALA A 116 3.61 10.62 -22.61
N LEU A 117 3.70 11.29 -21.46
CA LEU A 117 4.75 12.28 -21.19
C LEU A 117 6.13 11.64 -21.05
N VAL A 118 6.21 10.51 -20.34
CA VAL A 118 7.46 9.72 -20.22
C VAL A 118 7.86 9.16 -21.58
N ASP A 119 6.92 8.60 -22.34
CA ASP A 119 7.16 8.04 -23.67
C ASP A 119 7.66 9.14 -24.64
N GLY A 120 7.02 10.32 -24.65
CA GLY A 120 7.45 11.44 -25.47
C GLY A 120 8.85 11.96 -25.12
N TRP A 121 9.19 12.02 -23.83
CA TRP A 121 10.56 12.35 -23.39
C TRP A 121 11.57 11.31 -23.85
N LEU A 122 11.25 10.01 -23.70
CA LEU A 122 12.11 8.92 -24.15
C LEU A 122 12.33 8.95 -25.66
N ASP A 123 11.28 9.15 -26.45
CA ASP A 123 11.36 9.19 -27.92
C ASP A 123 12.27 10.34 -28.39
N LEU A 124 12.16 11.53 -27.79
CA LEU A 124 13.03 12.67 -28.09
C LEU A 124 14.52 12.37 -27.77
N LYS A 125 14.76 11.69 -26.64
CA LYS A 125 16.13 11.33 -26.20
C LYS A 125 16.74 10.22 -27.05
N VAL A 126 15.95 9.23 -27.43
CA VAL A 126 16.36 8.15 -28.34
C VAL A 126 16.66 8.72 -29.72
N ALA A 127 15.81 9.60 -30.27
CA ALA A 127 16.01 10.24 -31.56
C ALA A 127 17.29 11.10 -31.61
N SER A 128 17.66 11.72 -30.49
CA SER A 128 18.90 12.51 -30.35
C SER A 128 20.13 11.70 -29.94
N GLN A 129 20.01 10.36 -29.80
CA GLN A 129 21.06 9.47 -29.29
C GLN A 129 21.70 9.94 -27.97
N SER A 130 20.90 10.56 -27.10
CA SER A 130 21.42 11.24 -25.91
C SER A 130 21.83 10.30 -24.76
N PHE A 131 21.38 9.04 -24.78
CA PHE A 131 21.67 8.09 -23.72
C PHE A 131 22.90 7.22 -24.03
N ASN A 132 23.90 7.27 -23.14
CA ASN A 132 24.99 6.31 -23.10
C ASN A 132 24.54 4.95 -22.52
N ASN A 133 25.37 3.91 -22.68
CA ASN A 133 25.03 2.56 -22.24
C ASN A 133 24.72 2.43 -20.74
N ARG A 134 25.40 3.20 -19.88
CA ARG A 134 25.16 3.18 -18.43
C ARG A 134 23.77 3.73 -18.11
N GLN A 135 23.38 4.84 -18.74
CA GLN A 135 22.06 5.43 -18.59
C GLN A 135 20.98 4.48 -19.12
N LYS A 136 21.19 3.88 -20.29
CA LYS A 136 20.28 2.87 -20.86
C LYS A 136 20.02 1.70 -19.90
N ILE A 137 21.08 1.15 -19.31
CA ILE A 137 20.97 0.07 -18.32
C ILE A 137 20.22 0.55 -17.07
N GLY A 138 20.55 1.73 -16.54
CA GLY A 138 19.88 2.32 -15.38
C GLY A 138 18.39 2.56 -15.60
N LEU A 139 18.01 3.08 -16.77
CA LEU A 139 16.61 3.29 -17.15
C LEU A 139 15.88 1.96 -17.34
N CYS A 140 16.45 1.00 -18.07
CA CYS A 140 15.83 -0.33 -18.23
C CYS A 140 15.59 -1.00 -16.87
N ARG A 141 16.54 -0.87 -15.95
CA ARG A 141 16.40 -1.33 -14.58
C ARG A 141 15.27 -0.61 -13.85
N ALA A 142 15.18 0.72 -13.93
CA ALA A 142 14.09 1.48 -13.29
C ALA A 142 12.71 1.03 -13.77
N PHE A 143 12.52 0.78 -15.07
CA PHE A 143 11.27 0.20 -15.60
C PHE A 143 11.01 -1.20 -15.02
N ILE A 144 12.03 -2.06 -14.98
CA ILE A 144 11.91 -3.44 -14.47
C ILE A 144 11.55 -3.47 -12.99
N ASP A 145 12.22 -2.65 -12.18
CA ASP A 145 12.00 -2.51 -10.74
C ASP A 145 10.61 -1.92 -10.45
N ALA A 146 10.12 -1.03 -11.33
CA ALA A 146 8.76 -0.51 -11.29
C ALA A 146 7.67 -1.53 -11.72
N GLY A 147 8.05 -2.75 -12.12
CA GLY A 147 7.13 -3.77 -12.63
C GLY A 147 6.63 -3.50 -14.06
N LEU A 148 7.35 -2.69 -14.82
CA LEU A 148 7.06 -2.34 -16.21
C LEU A 148 8.02 -3.03 -17.17
N GLU A 149 7.65 -3.00 -18.45
CA GLU A 149 8.50 -3.42 -19.54
C GLU A 149 9.29 -2.21 -20.07
N PRO A 150 10.64 -2.30 -20.18
CA PRO A 150 11.42 -1.22 -20.77
C PRO A 150 11.09 -1.02 -22.26
N PRO A 151 10.85 0.23 -22.70
CA PRO A 151 10.69 0.55 -24.11
C PRO A 151 11.90 0.13 -24.95
N ASP A 152 11.66 -0.32 -26.18
CA ASP A 152 12.75 -0.87 -27.01
C ASP A 152 13.80 0.18 -27.39
N GLY A 153 13.41 1.46 -27.51
CA GLY A 153 14.32 2.55 -27.85
C GLY A 153 15.43 2.81 -26.81
N ILE A 154 15.19 2.47 -25.54
CA ILE A 154 16.18 2.64 -24.45
C ILE A 154 17.04 1.41 -24.21
N ARG A 155 16.83 0.31 -24.97
CA ARG A 155 17.70 -0.86 -24.92
C ARG A 155 19.05 -0.55 -25.55
N LEU A 156 20.04 -1.38 -25.23
CA LEU A 156 21.36 -1.31 -25.86
C LEU A 156 21.23 -1.51 -27.37
N ASN A 157 21.98 -0.74 -28.17
CA ASN A 157 21.92 -0.86 -29.62
C ASN A 157 22.60 -2.14 -30.07
N SER A 158 22.01 -2.84 -31.04
CA SER A 158 22.61 -4.03 -31.63
C SER A 158 23.87 -3.72 -32.46
N ASP A 159 24.09 -2.45 -32.85
CA ASP A 159 25.22 -2.06 -33.72
C ASP A 159 26.60 -2.16 -33.05
N VAL A 160 26.67 -2.15 -31.71
CA VAL A 160 27.92 -2.49 -31.00
C VAL A 160 28.21 -4.00 -31.08
N ALA A 161 27.20 -4.82 -31.37
CA ALA A 161 27.36 -6.25 -31.69
C ALA A 161 27.42 -6.52 -33.20
N ALA A 162 27.08 -5.55 -34.05
CA ALA A 162 27.08 -5.69 -35.52
C ALA A 162 28.33 -5.11 -36.20
N ASN A 163 29.10 -4.25 -35.52
CA ASN A 163 30.36 -3.72 -36.07
C ASN A 163 31.54 -4.69 -35.92
N ASP A 164 31.33 -5.82 -35.23
CA ASP A 164 32.11 -7.03 -35.46
C ASP A 164 31.31 -7.91 -36.41
N ALA A 165 31.88 -8.18 -37.58
CA ALA A 165 31.36 -9.14 -38.52
C ALA A 165 31.29 -10.54 -37.91
N TYR A 166 30.22 -10.85 -37.16
CA TYR A 166 29.85 -12.18 -36.72
C TYR A 166 28.98 -12.87 -37.78
N THR A 167 29.44 -12.84 -39.03
CA THR A 167 29.08 -13.83 -40.02
C THR A 167 29.73 -15.16 -39.63
N ALA A 168 28.91 -16.10 -39.18
CA ALA A 168 29.13 -17.55 -39.29
C ALA A 168 30.56 -18.06 -39.03
N THR A 169 31.04 -18.08 -37.77
CA THR A 169 31.99 -19.09 -37.23
C THR A 169 32.41 -18.87 -35.79
N THR A 170 32.03 -17.78 -35.14
CA THR A 170 32.44 -17.60 -33.75
C THR A 170 31.61 -18.48 -32.83
N GLN A 171 32.27 -19.34 -32.07
CA GLN A 171 31.66 -20.05 -30.96
C GLN A 171 30.86 -19.06 -30.12
N MET A 172 29.55 -19.28 -30.01
CA MET A 172 28.74 -18.58 -29.03
C MET A 172 29.46 -18.72 -27.68
N PRO A 173 29.71 -17.62 -26.94
CA PRO A 173 30.40 -17.69 -25.66
C PRO A 173 29.71 -18.72 -24.78
N ASP A 174 30.47 -19.42 -23.93
CA ASP A 174 29.89 -20.40 -23.04
C ASP A 174 28.89 -19.70 -22.11
N ILE A 175 27.61 -19.84 -22.42
CA ILE A 175 26.50 -19.22 -21.68
C ILE A 175 26.54 -19.70 -20.22
N ALA A 176 26.94 -20.96 -19.98
CA ALA A 176 27.07 -21.45 -18.61
C ALA A 176 28.16 -20.71 -17.84
N GLU A 177 29.29 -20.42 -18.51
CA GLU A 177 30.36 -19.62 -17.93
C GLU A 177 29.93 -18.18 -17.69
N LEU A 178 29.34 -17.51 -18.68
CA LEU A 178 28.85 -16.13 -18.56
C LEU A 178 27.83 -15.99 -17.42
N MET A 179 26.94 -16.98 -17.25
CA MET A 179 25.91 -16.93 -16.21
C MET A 179 26.44 -17.21 -14.80
N ARG A 180 27.63 -17.81 -14.64
CA ARG A 180 28.29 -17.93 -13.32
C ARG A 180 28.68 -16.57 -12.77
N ASP A 181 29.11 -15.65 -13.64
CA ASP A 181 29.50 -14.30 -13.24
C ASP A 181 28.28 -13.41 -12.96
N VAL A 182 27.14 -13.69 -13.61
CA VAL A 182 25.90 -12.92 -13.44
C VAL A 182 25.10 -13.37 -12.21
N ILE A 183 24.91 -14.67 -12.01
CA ILE A 183 24.11 -15.21 -10.90
C ILE A 183 25.04 -15.84 -9.86
N PRO A 184 25.17 -15.23 -8.66
CA PRO A 184 26.00 -15.80 -7.58
C PRO A 184 25.61 -17.25 -7.27
N ASP A 185 26.59 -18.09 -6.94
CA ASP A 185 26.38 -19.54 -6.74
C ASP A 185 25.38 -19.88 -5.64
N ASN A 186 25.28 -19.02 -4.62
CA ASN A 186 24.37 -19.19 -3.50
C ASN A 186 22.95 -18.63 -3.76
N VAL A 187 22.70 -18.04 -4.93
CA VAL A 187 21.39 -17.47 -5.30
C VAL A 187 20.66 -18.43 -6.23
N THR A 188 19.43 -18.78 -5.86
CA THR A 188 18.54 -19.70 -6.59
C THR A 188 17.11 -19.19 -6.52
N GLY A 189 16.22 -19.80 -7.29
CA GLY A 189 14.78 -19.50 -7.26
C GLY A 189 14.41 -18.14 -7.87
N TYR A 190 13.34 -17.52 -7.36
CA TYR A 190 12.88 -16.22 -7.84
C TYR A 190 13.95 -15.11 -7.81
N PRO A 191 14.81 -14.99 -6.77
CA PRO A 191 15.92 -14.03 -6.80
C PRO A 191 16.90 -14.21 -7.97
N ALA A 192 17.19 -15.45 -8.37
CA ALA A 192 18.07 -15.72 -9.51
C ALA A 192 17.40 -15.29 -10.83
N TYR A 193 16.09 -15.51 -10.96
CA TYR A 193 15.31 -15.02 -12.08
C TYR A 193 15.32 -13.48 -12.14
N MET A 194 15.14 -12.78 -11.02
CA MET A 194 15.15 -11.31 -10.99
C MET A 194 16.49 -10.73 -11.46
N ILE A 195 17.61 -11.29 -10.98
CA ILE A 195 18.95 -10.90 -11.44
C ILE A 195 19.09 -11.07 -12.95
N LEU A 196 18.64 -12.21 -13.49
CA LEU A 196 18.67 -12.44 -14.93
C LEU A 196 17.75 -11.47 -15.68
N ARG A 197 16.54 -11.25 -15.18
CA ARG A 197 15.55 -10.36 -15.79
C ARG A 197 16.10 -8.94 -15.91
N GLU A 198 16.73 -8.45 -14.85
CA GLU A 198 17.44 -7.16 -14.87
C GLU A 198 18.54 -7.14 -15.94
N ALA A 199 19.38 -8.18 -15.99
CA ALA A 199 20.51 -8.26 -16.93
C ALA A 199 20.07 -8.33 -18.41
N ILE A 200 19.09 -9.19 -18.73
CA ILE A 200 18.57 -9.31 -20.10
C ILE A 200 17.66 -8.14 -20.48
N GLY A 201 17.11 -7.47 -19.48
CA GLY A 201 16.17 -6.36 -19.62
C GLY A 201 16.71 -5.15 -20.37
N ALA A 202 18.04 -4.97 -20.41
CA ALA A 202 18.70 -3.92 -21.20
C ALA A 202 19.11 -4.39 -22.61
N MET A 203 19.06 -5.68 -22.91
CA MET A 203 19.50 -6.24 -24.20
C MET A 203 18.47 -5.94 -25.31
N PRO A 204 18.90 -5.89 -26.59
CA PRO A 204 17.98 -5.94 -27.72
C PRO A 204 17.05 -7.16 -27.62
N ARG A 205 15.78 -6.98 -27.97
CA ARG A 205 14.75 -8.02 -27.85
C ARG A 205 15.13 -9.36 -28.48
N PRO A 206 15.65 -9.42 -29.73
CA PRO A 206 15.98 -10.70 -30.35
C PRO A 206 17.13 -11.43 -29.63
N VAL A 207 18.08 -10.67 -29.06
CA VAL A 207 19.20 -11.21 -28.29
C VAL A 207 18.72 -11.80 -26.97
N ALA A 208 17.82 -11.10 -26.26
CA ALA A 208 17.22 -11.60 -25.03
C ALA A 208 16.43 -12.90 -25.25
N VAL A 209 15.61 -12.96 -26.32
CA VAL A 209 14.86 -14.17 -26.70
C VAL A 209 15.80 -15.36 -26.99
N LEU A 210 16.85 -15.13 -27.77
CA LEU A 210 17.84 -16.16 -28.07
C LEU A 210 18.55 -16.64 -26.81
N LEU A 211 18.96 -15.71 -25.94
CA LEU A 211 19.66 -16.03 -24.70
C LEU A 211 18.78 -16.87 -23.76
N VAL A 212 17.52 -16.50 -23.53
CA VAL A 212 16.59 -17.27 -22.67
C VAL A 212 16.40 -18.68 -23.21
N THR A 213 16.21 -18.83 -24.53
CA THR A 213 16.07 -20.14 -25.18
C THR A 213 17.29 -21.02 -24.93
N GLN A 214 18.49 -20.48 -25.20
CA GLN A 214 19.75 -21.20 -25.10
C GLN A 214 20.14 -21.51 -23.66
N LEU A 215 19.84 -20.62 -22.71
CA LEU A 215 20.11 -20.79 -21.28
C LEU A 215 19.44 -22.07 -20.74
N ILE A 216 18.25 -22.40 -21.25
CA ILE A 216 17.51 -23.61 -20.87
C ILE A 216 17.99 -24.82 -21.70
N ALA A 217 18.11 -24.67 -23.02
CA ALA A 217 18.45 -25.76 -23.93
C ALA A 217 19.80 -26.43 -23.62
N ARG A 218 20.74 -25.71 -22.99
CA ARG A 218 22.05 -26.25 -22.55
C ARG A 218 21.95 -27.31 -21.46
N GLY A 219 20.84 -27.41 -20.74
CA GLY A 219 20.62 -28.44 -19.73
C GLY A 219 21.42 -28.27 -18.43
N VAL A 220 22.01 -27.09 -18.19
CA VAL A 220 22.69 -26.81 -16.91
C VAL A 220 21.64 -26.70 -15.80
N PRO A 221 21.69 -27.53 -14.72
CA PRO A 221 20.58 -27.62 -13.76
C PRO A 221 20.13 -26.30 -13.14
N LYS A 222 21.07 -25.41 -12.78
CA LYS A 222 20.76 -24.08 -12.23
C LYS A 222 20.01 -23.22 -13.25
N LEU A 223 20.40 -23.26 -14.51
CA LEU A 223 19.81 -22.47 -15.60
C LEU A 223 18.45 -23.02 -16.02
N VAL A 224 18.30 -24.34 -16.10
CA VAL A 224 17.00 -25.00 -16.31
C VAL A 224 16.03 -24.65 -15.19
N SER A 225 16.52 -24.70 -13.94
CA SER A 225 15.74 -24.30 -12.76
C SER A 225 15.24 -22.87 -12.86
N THR A 226 16.11 -21.91 -13.23
CA THR A 226 15.74 -20.50 -13.40
C THR A 226 14.86 -20.28 -14.65
N GLY A 227 15.03 -21.09 -15.69
CA GLY A 227 14.19 -21.08 -16.90
C GLY A 227 12.70 -21.27 -16.63
N ARG A 228 12.35 -21.98 -15.56
CA ARG A 228 10.94 -22.20 -15.16
C ARG A 228 10.20 -20.91 -14.84
N TYR A 229 10.88 -19.91 -14.26
CA TYR A 229 10.27 -18.61 -13.94
C TYR A 229 9.94 -17.82 -15.21
N PHE A 230 10.75 -17.99 -16.27
CA PHE A 230 10.46 -17.34 -17.56
C PHE A 230 9.19 -17.86 -18.23
N LEU A 231 8.71 -19.07 -17.91
CA LEU A 231 7.39 -19.54 -18.39
C LEU A 231 6.22 -18.72 -17.82
N LEU A 232 6.46 -17.98 -16.72
CA LEU A 232 5.51 -17.09 -16.07
C LEU A 232 5.89 -15.60 -16.24
N ASP A 233 6.90 -15.29 -17.06
CA ASP A 233 7.36 -13.91 -17.28
C ASP A 233 6.19 -13.03 -17.76
N PRO A 234 6.06 -11.76 -17.31
CA PRO A 234 5.03 -10.86 -17.84
C PRO A 234 5.14 -10.65 -19.36
N VAL A 235 6.33 -10.72 -19.95
CA VAL A 235 6.58 -10.55 -21.38
C VAL A 235 6.33 -11.85 -22.13
N GLY A 236 5.36 -11.85 -23.05
CA GLY A 236 4.94 -13.05 -23.79
C GLY A 236 6.03 -13.69 -24.64
N GLU A 237 6.94 -12.89 -25.21
CA GLU A 237 8.08 -13.40 -25.97
C GLU A 237 9.07 -14.17 -25.09
N MET A 238 9.29 -13.73 -23.84
CA MET A 238 10.16 -14.43 -22.90
C MET A 238 9.54 -15.77 -22.47
N ARG A 239 8.21 -15.82 -22.29
CA ARG A 239 7.49 -17.08 -22.07
C ARG A 239 7.63 -18.04 -23.24
N THR A 240 7.48 -17.53 -24.45
CA THR A 240 7.62 -18.31 -25.69
C THR A 240 9.05 -18.85 -25.85
N ALA A 241 10.06 -18.01 -25.61
CA ALA A 241 11.47 -18.37 -25.61
C ALA A 241 11.78 -19.48 -24.59
N ALA A 242 11.22 -19.36 -23.38
CA ALA A 242 11.38 -20.38 -22.35
C ALA A 242 10.74 -21.71 -22.76
N ALA A 243 9.51 -21.67 -23.29
CA ALA A 243 8.84 -22.86 -23.80
C ALA A 243 9.63 -23.54 -24.92
N GLN A 244 10.22 -22.76 -25.82
CA GLN A 244 11.08 -23.25 -26.89
C GLN A 244 12.36 -23.89 -26.33
N GLY A 245 13.02 -23.25 -25.36
CA GLY A 245 14.19 -23.80 -24.69
C GLY A 245 13.92 -25.14 -24.00
N PHE A 246 12.76 -25.29 -23.34
CA PHE A 246 12.33 -26.55 -22.76
C PHE A 246 11.99 -27.61 -23.81
N ALA A 247 11.42 -27.22 -24.96
CA ALA A 247 11.18 -28.14 -26.07
C ALA A 247 12.50 -28.66 -26.67
N GLU A 248 13.51 -27.81 -26.82
CA GLU A 248 14.86 -28.21 -27.26
C GLU A 248 15.56 -29.11 -26.24
N LEU A 249 15.47 -28.77 -24.94
CA LEU A 249 15.99 -29.61 -23.86
C LEU A 249 15.34 -31.00 -23.85
N ALA A 250 14.02 -31.08 -24.06
CA ALA A 250 13.28 -32.34 -24.15
C ALA A 250 13.73 -33.18 -25.36
N GLN A 251 13.93 -32.55 -26.53
CA GLN A 251 14.46 -33.22 -27.71
C GLN A 251 15.88 -33.75 -27.52
N ALA A 252 16.70 -33.07 -26.72
CA ALA A 252 18.02 -33.55 -26.31
C ALA A 252 17.95 -34.66 -25.23
N GLY A 253 16.78 -34.91 -24.63
CA GLY A 253 16.60 -35.86 -23.54
C GLY A 253 17.12 -35.35 -22.19
N GLY A 254 17.26 -34.03 -22.02
CA GLY A 254 17.80 -33.41 -20.81
C GLY A 254 16.75 -33.04 -19.75
N VAL A 255 15.48 -33.42 -19.94
CA VAL A 255 14.41 -33.21 -18.96
C VAL A 255 14.29 -34.43 -18.06
N ASP A 256 14.52 -34.28 -16.76
CA ASP A 256 14.31 -35.34 -15.76
C ASP A 256 12.83 -35.44 -15.32
N ALA A 257 12.49 -36.42 -14.48
CA ALA A 257 11.10 -36.65 -14.07
C ALA A 257 10.54 -35.50 -13.21
N GLY A 258 11.39 -34.90 -12.37
CA GLY A 258 11.03 -33.72 -11.56
C GLY A 258 10.69 -32.51 -12.44
N GLY A 259 11.56 -32.23 -13.43
CA GLY A 259 11.36 -31.19 -14.43
C GLY A 259 10.10 -31.42 -15.24
N LEU A 260 9.84 -32.65 -15.71
CA LEU A 260 8.61 -32.98 -16.41
C LEU A 260 7.36 -32.71 -15.56
N SER A 261 7.37 -33.10 -14.29
CA SER A 261 6.27 -32.82 -13.35
C SER A 261 6.02 -31.31 -13.22
N ASP A 262 7.08 -30.51 -13.07
CA ASP A 262 6.99 -29.06 -12.98
C ASP A 262 6.43 -28.44 -14.28
N LEU A 263 6.88 -28.90 -15.45
CA LEU A 263 6.36 -28.40 -16.74
C LEU A 263 4.88 -28.70 -16.92
N ILE A 264 4.40 -29.87 -16.51
CA ILE A 264 2.96 -30.23 -16.54
C ILE A 264 2.14 -29.32 -15.61
N GLN A 265 2.70 -28.93 -14.46
CA GLN A 265 2.04 -27.99 -13.54
C GLN A 265 2.01 -26.57 -14.14
N LEU A 266 3.17 -26.05 -14.55
CA LEU A 266 3.32 -24.70 -15.12
C LEU A 266 2.48 -24.50 -16.38
N ARG A 267 2.30 -25.54 -17.20
CA ARG A 267 1.40 -25.53 -18.36
C ARG A 267 0.00 -24.99 -18.02
N LYS A 268 -0.52 -25.28 -16.82
CA LYS A 268 -1.85 -24.84 -16.37
C LYS A 268 -1.92 -23.32 -16.13
N TRP A 269 -0.79 -22.67 -15.88
CA TRP A 269 -0.70 -21.25 -15.53
C TRP A 269 -0.17 -20.37 -16.66
N ILE A 270 0.09 -20.93 -17.84
CA ILE A 270 0.40 -20.16 -19.04
C ILE A 270 -0.93 -19.70 -19.64
N PRO A 271 -1.12 -18.42 -20.02
CA PRO A 271 -2.36 -18.01 -20.68
C PRO A 271 -2.33 -18.32 -22.18
N ASP A 272 -1.26 -17.94 -22.88
CA ASP A 272 -1.13 -17.98 -24.34
C ASP A 272 -1.19 -19.40 -24.96
N PRO A 273 -2.11 -19.66 -25.92
CA PRO A 273 -2.24 -20.95 -26.58
C PRO A 273 -1.02 -21.39 -27.41
N ASN A 274 -0.29 -20.45 -28.01
CA ASN A 274 0.87 -20.77 -28.86
C ASN A 274 2.04 -21.28 -28.00
N THR A 275 2.33 -20.55 -26.92
CA THR A 275 3.31 -20.92 -25.89
C THR A 275 2.96 -22.28 -25.29
N LYS A 276 1.69 -22.51 -24.94
CA LYS A 276 1.22 -23.83 -24.49
C LYS A 276 1.49 -24.94 -25.49
N THR A 277 1.25 -24.68 -26.78
CA THR A 277 1.46 -25.68 -27.83
C THR A 277 2.93 -26.05 -27.98
N ILE A 278 3.84 -25.08 -27.85
CA ILE A 278 5.28 -25.32 -27.86
C ILE A 278 5.68 -26.16 -26.63
N LEU A 279 5.22 -25.77 -25.44
CA LEU A 279 5.51 -26.51 -24.21
C LEU A 279 4.95 -27.94 -24.25
N ASP A 280 3.73 -28.12 -24.77
CA ASP A 280 3.06 -29.42 -24.93
C ASP A 280 3.88 -30.38 -25.81
N ARG A 281 4.61 -29.85 -26.80
CA ARG A 281 5.53 -30.64 -27.62
C ARG A 281 6.70 -31.16 -26.78
N GLY A 282 7.31 -30.31 -25.95
CA GLY A 282 8.38 -30.68 -25.03
C GLY A 282 7.93 -31.70 -23.98
N ILE A 283 6.73 -31.51 -23.40
CA ILE A 283 6.13 -32.45 -22.45
C ILE A 283 5.90 -33.81 -23.10
N LYS A 284 5.31 -33.85 -24.31
CA LYS A 284 5.08 -35.11 -25.05
C LYS A 284 6.38 -35.84 -25.39
N GLU A 285 7.40 -35.11 -25.84
CA GLU A 285 8.70 -35.71 -26.16
C GLU A 285 9.39 -36.23 -24.90
N SER A 286 9.30 -35.52 -23.77
CA SER A 286 9.81 -35.99 -22.48
C SER A 286 9.08 -37.27 -22.05
N LEU A 287 7.74 -37.30 -22.07
CA LEU A 287 6.96 -38.50 -21.74
C LEU A 287 7.35 -39.72 -22.58
N ARG A 288 7.61 -39.53 -23.87
CA ARG A 288 8.07 -40.61 -24.78
C ARG A 288 9.41 -41.21 -24.39
N ARG A 289 10.26 -40.45 -23.69
CA ARG A 289 11.61 -40.86 -23.27
C ARG A 289 11.66 -41.47 -21.87
N GLU A 290 10.54 -41.49 -21.15
CA GLU A 290 10.42 -42.08 -19.80
C GLU A 290 11.53 -41.57 -18.85
N PRO A 291 11.58 -40.25 -18.57
CA PRO A 291 12.66 -39.66 -17.81
C PRO A 291 12.65 -40.18 -16.37
N SER A 292 13.85 -40.27 -15.80
CA SER A 292 14.07 -40.69 -14.42
C SER A 292 14.92 -39.66 -13.69
N GLY A 293 14.92 -39.71 -12.35
CA GLY A 293 15.63 -38.74 -11.52
C GLY A 293 14.88 -37.42 -11.34
N GLY A 294 15.58 -36.43 -10.78
CA GLY A 294 14.99 -35.18 -10.29
C GLY A 294 14.73 -35.21 -8.79
N SER A 295 14.65 -34.02 -8.20
CA SER A 295 14.45 -33.87 -6.75
C SER A 295 12.97 -33.88 -6.40
N ALA A 296 12.61 -34.60 -5.34
CA ALA A 296 11.28 -34.48 -4.75
C ALA A 296 11.05 -33.04 -4.25
N PRO A 297 9.80 -32.53 -4.32
CA PRO A 297 9.46 -31.23 -3.75
C PRO A 297 9.83 -31.15 -2.27
N ARG A 298 10.29 -29.97 -1.81
CA ARG A 298 10.59 -29.78 -0.40
C ARG A 298 9.29 -29.78 0.40
N SER A 299 9.26 -30.52 1.51
CA SER A 299 8.12 -30.53 2.42
C SER A 299 8.26 -29.41 3.45
N TRP A 300 7.68 -28.25 3.16
CA TRP A 300 7.64 -27.13 4.09
C TRP A 300 6.60 -27.35 5.19
N THR A 301 6.90 -26.89 6.40
CA THR A 301 5.94 -26.79 7.50
C THR A 301 5.33 -25.39 7.49
N LEU A 302 4.00 -25.31 7.37
CA LEU A 302 3.23 -24.09 7.57
C LEU A 302 2.96 -23.91 9.07
N HIS A 303 3.36 -22.76 9.63
CA HIS A 303 3.18 -22.45 11.06
C HIS A 303 2.00 -21.52 11.31
N ARG A 304 1.85 -20.50 10.47
CA ARG A 304 0.77 -19.51 10.56
C ARG A 304 0.41 -19.02 9.17
N LEU A 305 -0.87 -18.79 8.95
CA LEU A 305 -1.41 -18.22 7.73
C LEU A 305 -2.36 -17.08 8.11
N VAL A 306 -2.15 -15.92 7.51
CA VAL A 306 -2.99 -14.74 7.71
C VAL A 306 -3.33 -14.09 6.38
N SER A 307 -4.45 -13.38 6.33
CA SER A 307 -4.93 -12.64 5.17
C SER A 307 -5.49 -11.29 5.58
N SER A 308 -5.21 -10.25 4.82
CA SER A 308 -5.97 -9.00 4.91
C SER A 308 -7.36 -9.22 4.34
N LEU A 309 -8.31 -8.37 4.70
CA LEU A 309 -9.50 -8.18 3.88
C LEU A 309 -9.11 -7.48 2.57
N PRO A 310 -9.88 -7.64 1.48
CA PRO A 310 -9.63 -6.86 0.28
C PRO A 310 -9.86 -5.36 0.48
N ASP A 311 -8.96 -4.53 -0.03
CA ASP A 311 -9.09 -3.07 -0.08
C ASP A 311 -10.14 -2.62 -1.13
N GLY A 312 -10.42 -1.32 -1.20
CA GLY A 312 -11.42 -0.76 -2.13
C GLY A 312 -11.06 -0.91 -3.61
N THR A 313 -9.80 -1.22 -3.90
CA THR A 313 -9.31 -1.53 -5.24
C THR A 313 -9.35 -3.04 -5.53
N GLY A 314 -9.68 -3.86 -4.53
CA GLY A 314 -9.75 -5.31 -4.60
C GLY A 314 -8.42 -6.04 -4.40
N SER A 315 -7.41 -5.36 -3.84
CA SER A 315 -6.13 -5.97 -3.46
C SER A 315 -6.25 -6.69 -2.12
N GLN A 316 -5.66 -7.87 -2.01
CA GLN A 316 -5.67 -8.71 -0.81
C GLN A 316 -4.28 -9.31 -0.59
N SER A 317 -3.73 -9.12 0.59
CA SER A 317 -2.44 -9.66 0.99
C SER A 317 -2.62 -10.95 1.79
N ILE A 318 -1.89 -12.01 1.43
CA ILE A 318 -1.85 -13.28 2.17
C ILE A 318 -0.40 -13.56 2.57
N LEU A 319 -0.18 -13.84 3.86
CA LEU A 319 1.14 -14.10 4.42
C LEU A 319 1.15 -15.43 5.17
N ALA A 320 2.20 -16.21 4.96
CA ALA A 320 2.39 -17.50 5.59
C ALA A 320 3.79 -17.62 6.20
N SER A 321 3.87 -17.91 7.50
CA SER A 321 5.14 -18.27 8.12
C SER A 321 5.43 -19.76 7.89
N VAL A 322 6.51 -20.05 7.20
CA VAL A 322 6.87 -21.41 6.77
C VAL A 322 8.31 -21.74 7.20
N SER A 323 8.61 -23.03 7.35
CA SER A 323 9.98 -23.50 7.57
C SER A 323 10.29 -24.81 6.85
N TYR A 324 11.55 -25.00 6.49
CA TYR A 324 12.05 -26.25 5.97
C TYR A 324 13.45 -26.52 6.55
N GLY A 325 13.57 -27.55 7.39
CA GLY A 325 14.79 -27.80 8.16
C GLY A 325 15.19 -26.57 9.00
N GLY A 326 16.39 -26.04 8.75
CA GLY A 326 16.86 -24.81 9.41
C GLY A 326 16.29 -23.51 8.82
N GLN A 327 15.82 -23.53 7.57
CA GLN A 327 15.36 -22.36 6.84
C GLN A 327 13.98 -21.90 7.32
N LYS A 328 13.79 -20.59 7.44
CA LYS A 328 12.54 -19.95 7.85
C LYS A 328 12.27 -18.79 6.91
N CYS A 329 11.03 -18.68 6.43
CA CYS A 329 10.63 -17.64 5.50
C CYS A 329 9.21 -17.17 5.81
N ILE A 330 8.86 -15.97 5.38
CA ILE A 330 7.46 -15.55 5.20
C ILE A 330 7.17 -15.64 3.71
N ALA A 331 6.26 -16.51 3.31
CA ALA A 331 5.73 -16.53 1.96
C ALA A 331 4.64 -15.46 1.86
N ALA A 332 4.76 -14.56 0.89
CA ALA A 332 3.84 -13.45 0.66
C ALA A 332 3.17 -13.57 -0.70
N LEU A 333 1.88 -13.29 -0.76
CA LEU A 333 1.06 -13.28 -1.97
C LEU A 333 0.22 -12.00 -1.99
N LEU A 334 0.08 -11.41 -3.18
CA LEU A 334 -0.86 -10.34 -3.46
C LEU A 334 -1.87 -10.83 -4.49
N LEU A 335 -3.13 -10.93 -4.08
CA LEU A 335 -4.25 -11.12 -5.00
C LEU A 335 -4.81 -9.75 -5.38
N LYS A 336 -5.15 -9.56 -6.65
CA LYS A 336 -5.73 -8.30 -7.12
C LYS A 336 -6.81 -8.58 -8.15
N THR A 337 -8.00 -8.04 -7.90
CA THR A 337 -9.12 -8.13 -8.86
C THR A 337 -8.68 -7.67 -10.24
N GLY A 338 -9.07 -8.42 -11.27
CA GLY A 338 -8.68 -8.21 -12.66
C GLY A 338 -7.23 -8.59 -13.02
N HIS A 339 -6.41 -9.01 -12.05
CA HIS A 339 -5.01 -9.39 -12.25
C HIS A 339 -4.68 -10.81 -11.78
N GLY A 340 -5.47 -11.37 -10.87
CA GLY A 340 -5.19 -12.67 -10.26
C GLY A 340 -4.07 -12.59 -9.20
N ILE A 341 -3.10 -13.50 -9.26
CA ILE A 341 -1.93 -13.49 -8.37
C ILE A 341 -0.90 -12.49 -8.92
N LYS A 342 -1.00 -11.25 -8.46
CA LYS A 342 -0.24 -10.11 -8.97
C LYS A 342 1.21 -10.09 -8.49
N ASP A 343 1.45 -10.49 -7.25
CA ASP A 343 2.80 -10.59 -6.70
C ASP A 343 2.91 -11.81 -5.79
N ALA A 344 4.10 -12.39 -5.72
CA ALA A 344 4.40 -13.56 -4.91
C ALA A 344 5.91 -13.67 -4.69
N TYR A 345 6.34 -13.78 -3.43
CA TYR A 345 7.76 -13.94 -3.10
C TYR A 345 7.93 -14.49 -1.68
N ALA A 346 9.17 -14.84 -1.33
CA ALA A 346 9.54 -15.31 -0.01
C ALA A 346 10.51 -14.32 0.67
N ILE A 347 10.18 -13.91 1.89
CA ILE A 347 11.02 -13.09 2.75
C ILE A 347 11.84 -14.05 3.63
N PRO A 348 13.15 -14.20 3.42
CA PRO A 348 13.98 -15.05 4.26
C PRO A 348 14.09 -14.48 5.67
N CYS A 349 14.02 -15.34 6.68
CA CYS A 349 14.14 -14.96 8.07
C CYS A 349 15.36 -15.64 8.70
N SER A 350 16.13 -14.88 9.47
CA SER A 350 17.32 -15.38 10.16
C SER A 350 16.98 -16.33 11.32
N SER A 351 15.79 -16.18 11.92
CA SER A 351 15.33 -16.97 13.06
C SER A 351 13.79 -16.98 13.16
N ALA A 352 13.24 -17.81 14.05
CA ALA A 352 11.80 -17.80 14.33
C ALA A 352 11.34 -16.52 15.06
N SER A 353 12.24 -15.88 15.80
CA SER A 353 11.96 -14.57 16.41
C SER A 353 11.93 -13.47 15.36
N ASP A 354 12.84 -13.52 14.38
CA ASP A 354 12.87 -12.60 13.24
C ASP A 354 11.63 -12.75 12.36
N GLN A 355 11.22 -14.00 12.09
CA GLN A 355 9.97 -14.30 11.38
C GLN A 355 8.73 -13.72 12.10
N ARG A 356 8.65 -13.87 13.43
CA ARG A 356 7.55 -13.28 14.22
C ARG A 356 7.59 -11.76 14.22
N ARG A 357 8.78 -11.15 14.31
CA ARG A 357 8.98 -9.70 14.27
C ARG A 357 8.51 -9.12 12.94
N ILE A 358 9.00 -9.64 11.82
CA ILE A 358 8.62 -9.14 10.48
C ILE A 358 7.11 -9.29 10.28
N LEU A 359 6.53 -10.43 10.64
CA LEU A 359 5.08 -10.62 10.51
C LEU A 359 4.30 -9.62 11.38
N ALA A 360 4.75 -9.36 12.62
CA ALA A 360 4.11 -8.37 13.49
C ALA A 360 4.23 -6.94 12.97
N GLU A 361 5.37 -6.55 12.40
CA GLU A 361 5.56 -5.23 11.76
C GLU A 361 4.57 -5.03 10.61
N ILE A 362 4.34 -6.07 9.81
CA ILE A 362 3.35 -6.03 8.73
C ILE A 362 1.93 -5.92 9.30
N GLU A 363 1.62 -6.69 10.36
CA GLU A 363 0.30 -6.67 11.02
C GLU A 363 -0.03 -5.33 11.69
N VAL A 364 0.97 -4.54 12.07
CA VAL A 364 0.79 -3.16 12.57
C VAL A 364 0.37 -2.22 11.43
N SER A 365 0.91 -2.42 10.23
CA SER A 365 0.60 -1.56 9.07
C SER A 365 -0.69 -1.92 8.34
N MET A 366 -1.15 -3.16 8.48
CA MET A 366 -2.30 -3.67 7.76
C MET A 366 -2.99 -4.73 8.62
N PRO A 367 -4.27 -4.53 9.01
CA PRO A 367 -5.02 -5.52 9.77
C PRO A 367 -5.08 -6.87 9.04
N MET A 368 -4.68 -7.93 9.73
CA MET A 368 -4.66 -9.29 9.21
C MET A 368 -5.55 -10.22 10.04
N HIS A 369 -6.23 -11.13 9.36
CA HIS A 369 -7.06 -12.17 9.96
C HIS A 369 -6.40 -13.55 9.81
N THR A 370 -6.48 -14.37 10.84
CA THR A 370 -5.99 -15.76 10.75
C THR A 370 -6.95 -16.59 9.93
N VAL A 371 -6.43 -17.31 8.92
CA VAL A 371 -7.23 -18.19 8.06
C VAL A 371 -6.63 -19.60 8.04
N PRO A 372 -7.44 -20.66 7.91
CA PRO A 372 -6.95 -22.03 7.84
C PRO A 372 -6.30 -22.31 6.48
N VAL A 373 -5.44 -23.33 6.40
CA VAL A 373 -4.77 -23.71 5.15
C VAL A 373 -5.76 -24.05 4.03
N ASP A 374 -6.92 -24.61 4.37
CA ASP A 374 -7.98 -24.99 3.42
C ASP A 374 -8.64 -23.78 2.73
N TYR A 375 -8.39 -22.56 3.20
CA TYR A 375 -8.79 -21.32 2.53
C TYR A 375 -8.04 -21.13 1.19
N LEU A 376 -6.76 -21.51 1.13
CA LEU A 376 -5.87 -21.18 0.01
C LEU A 376 -6.30 -21.78 -1.33
N PRO A 377 -6.68 -23.07 -1.45
CA PRO A 377 -7.00 -23.66 -2.75
C PRO A 377 -8.14 -22.93 -3.47
N ALA A 378 -9.20 -22.55 -2.77
CA ALA A 378 -10.32 -21.84 -3.40
C ALA A 378 -9.92 -20.42 -3.82
N ALA A 379 -9.27 -19.66 -2.93
CA ALA A 379 -8.85 -18.29 -3.19
C ALA A 379 -7.86 -18.20 -4.36
N LEU A 380 -6.85 -19.08 -4.38
CA LEU A 380 -5.82 -19.07 -5.41
C LEU A 380 -6.31 -19.66 -6.73
N ALA A 381 -7.19 -20.67 -6.73
CA ALA A 381 -7.80 -21.18 -7.96
C ALA A 381 -8.66 -20.11 -8.64
N ALA A 382 -9.42 -19.33 -7.86
CA ALA A 382 -10.18 -18.19 -8.37
C ALA A 382 -9.27 -17.09 -8.93
N ALA A 383 -8.22 -16.71 -8.19
CA ALA A 383 -7.27 -15.70 -8.65
C ALA A 383 -6.51 -16.14 -9.92
N LEU A 384 -6.07 -17.40 -10.00
CA LEU A 384 -5.45 -17.95 -11.21
C LEU A 384 -6.42 -17.93 -12.40
N GLY A 385 -7.68 -18.33 -12.18
CA GLY A 385 -8.71 -18.29 -13.22
C GLY A 385 -8.94 -16.88 -13.75
N GLU A 386 -9.07 -15.91 -12.85
CA GLU A 386 -9.25 -14.49 -13.18
C GLU A 386 -8.06 -13.93 -13.98
N GLY A 387 -6.82 -14.12 -13.50
CA GLY A 387 -5.62 -13.65 -14.19
C GLY A 387 -5.50 -14.24 -15.59
N LEU A 388 -5.70 -15.55 -15.74
CA LEU A 388 -5.61 -16.21 -17.04
C LEU A 388 -6.69 -15.77 -18.02
N ALA A 389 -7.91 -15.47 -17.54
CA ALA A 389 -8.97 -14.88 -18.37
C ALA A 389 -8.56 -13.50 -18.90
N GLY A 390 -7.74 -12.76 -18.15
CA GLY A 390 -7.11 -11.51 -18.57
C GLY A 390 -5.81 -11.65 -19.35
N ASN A 391 -5.40 -12.87 -19.76
CA ASN A 391 -4.11 -13.17 -20.38
C ASN A 391 -2.89 -12.83 -19.49
N LEU A 392 -3.07 -12.88 -18.17
CA LEU A 392 -2.03 -12.61 -17.17
C LEU A 392 -1.65 -13.93 -16.46
N PRO A 393 -0.39 -14.40 -16.58
CA PRO A 393 0.08 -15.50 -15.73
C PRO A 393 0.20 -15.03 -14.27
N PRO A 394 0.22 -15.94 -13.28
CA PRO A 394 0.62 -15.57 -11.92
C PRO A 394 2.04 -15.03 -11.89
N ALA A 395 2.35 -14.16 -10.93
CA ALA A 395 3.70 -13.63 -10.73
C ALA A 395 4.76 -14.76 -10.68
N PRO A 396 5.94 -14.62 -11.31
CA PRO A 396 6.94 -15.70 -11.37
C PRO A 396 7.35 -16.27 -10.01
N GLY A 397 7.45 -15.43 -8.98
CA GLY A 397 7.80 -15.88 -7.63
C GLY A 397 6.72 -16.75 -6.97
N PHE A 398 5.54 -16.87 -7.59
CA PHE A 398 4.51 -17.83 -7.18
C PHE A 398 5.01 -19.26 -7.26
N LEU A 399 6.00 -19.57 -8.11
CA LEU A 399 6.59 -20.91 -8.17
C LEU A 399 7.22 -21.31 -6.81
N ASP A 400 7.92 -20.39 -6.16
CA ASP A 400 8.52 -20.62 -4.84
C ASP A 400 7.44 -20.73 -3.77
N VAL A 401 6.48 -19.80 -3.79
CA VAL A 401 5.40 -19.77 -2.79
C VAL A 401 4.48 -21.00 -2.91
N ALA A 402 4.16 -21.43 -4.13
CA ALA A 402 3.35 -22.62 -4.36
C ALA A 402 4.06 -23.90 -3.88
N GLU A 403 5.39 -23.98 -3.97
CA GLU A 403 6.15 -25.05 -3.31
C GLU A 403 6.06 -24.95 -1.78
N MET A 404 6.31 -23.76 -1.23
CA MET A 404 6.30 -23.52 0.21
C MET A 404 4.96 -23.83 0.88
N LEU A 405 3.86 -23.66 0.16
CA LEU A 405 2.51 -23.88 0.66
C LEU A 405 1.92 -25.25 0.26
N GLY A 406 2.67 -26.07 -0.49
CA GLY A 406 2.17 -27.36 -0.98
C GLY A 406 1.08 -27.24 -2.06
N LEU A 407 1.04 -26.12 -2.79
CA LEU A 407 -0.01 -25.75 -3.75
C LEU A 407 0.39 -25.91 -5.21
N ARG A 408 1.51 -26.59 -5.48
CA ARG A 408 1.99 -26.93 -6.84
C ARG A 408 0.95 -27.58 -7.76
N GLY A 409 -0.02 -28.30 -7.20
CA GLY A 409 -1.07 -28.98 -7.95
C GLY A 409 -2.27 -28.12 -8.36
N ILE A 410 -2.35 -26.87 -7.90
CA ILE A 410 -3.55 -26.06 -8.01
C ILE A 410 -3.95 -25.80 -9.47
N ALA A 411 -5.21 -26.09 -9.77
CA ALA A 411 -5.80 -25.82 -11.08
C ALA A 411 -6.53 -24.47 -11.03
N PRO A 412 -6.38 -23.62 -12.06
CA PRO A 412 -7.22 -22.44 -12.21
C PRO A 412 -8.70 -22.84 -12.28
N SER A 413 -9.58 -22.03 -11.68
CA SER A 413 -11.01 -22.22 -11.83
C SER A 413 -11.46 -21.79 -13.23
N ASN A 414 -12.20 -22.66 -13.93
CA ASN A 414 -12.81 -22.36 -15.23
C ASN A 414 -14.16 -21.62 -15.10
N ILE A 415 -14.70 -21.54 -13.88
CA ILE A 415 -16.00 -20.95 -13.57
C ILE A 415 -15.75 -19.89 -12.49
N SER A 416 -16.29 -18.68 -12.66
CA SER A 416 -16.35 -17.73 -11.54
C SER A 416 -17.26 -18.35 -10.48
N ALA A 417 -16.70 -18.70 -9.32
CA ALA A 417 -17.51 -19.11 -8.17
C ALA A 417 -18.57 -18.02 -7.93
N SER A 418 -19.81 -18.43 -7.65
CA SER A 418 -20.84 -17.44 -7.38
C SER A 418 -20.51 -16.71 -6.08
N VAL A 419 -20.97 -15.46 -5.96
CA VAL A 419 -20.82 -14.64 -4.75
C VAL A 419 -21.31 -15.40 -3.52
N THR A 420 -22.41 -16.16 -3.67
CA THR A 420 -22.99 -16.95 -2.59
C THR A 420 -22.10 -18.14 -2.22
N ASP A 421 -21.52 -18.85 -3.19
CA ASP A 421 -20.61 -19.98 -2.90
C ASP A 421 -19.34 -19.52 -2.17
N ILE A 422 -18.85 -18.32 -2.48
CA ILE A 422 -17.69 -17.73 -1.80
C ILE A 422 -18.06 -17.32 -0.37
N ALA A 423 -19.16 -16.58 -0.21
CA ALA A 423 -19.50 -15.95 1.06
C ALA A 423 -20.15 -16.90 2.08
N ASP A 424 -20.91 -17.88 1.60
CA ASP A 424 -21.72 -18.78 2.41
C ASP A 424 -21.76 -20.19 1.79
N PRO A 425 -20.62 -20.90 1.73
CA PRO A 425 -20.55 -22.23 1.11
C PRO A 425 -21.41 -23.29 1.82
N ASP A 426 -21.78 -23.06 3.08
CA ASP A 426 -22.63 -23.96 3.86
C ASP A 426 -24.13 -23.56 3.79
N ALA A 427 -24.47 -22.56 2.97
CA ALA A 427 -25.81 -22.04 2.75
C ALA A 427 -26.55 -21.62 4.06
N GLN A 428 -25.85 -21.13 5.08
CA GLN A 428 -26.44 -20.70 6.35
C GLN A 428 -27.44 -19.55 6.21
N LEU A 429 -27.26 -18.68 5.22
CA LEU A 429 -28.17 -17.57 4.92
C LEU A 429 -29.55 -18.05 4.46
N THR A 430 -29.64 -19.23 3.85
CA THR A 430 -30.93 -19.78 3.37
C THR A 430 -31.89 -20.09 4.52
N GLY A 431 -31.36 -20.42 5.70
CA GLY A 431 -32.14 -20.65 6.92
C GLY A 431 -32.62 -19.38 7.62
N LEU A 432 -32.22 -18.18 7.18
CA LEU A 432 -32.54 -16.92 7.84
C LEU A 432 -33.80 -16.26 7.28
N SER A 433 -34.67 -15.78 8.19
CA SER A 433 -35.84 -14.98 7.80
C SER A 433 -35.42 -13.68 7.10
N ALA A 434 -36.29 -13.13 6.26
CA ALA A 434 -36.05 -11.85 5.59
C ALA A 434 -35.78 -10.71 6.60
N VAL A 435 -36.46 -10.72 7.75
CA VAL A 435 -36.25 -9.75 8.83
C VAL A 435 -34.83 -9.85 9.40
N LYS A 436 -34.36 -11.07 9.71
CA LYS A 436 -33.01 -11.28 10.25
C LYS A 436 -31.94 -10.91 9.24
N ARG A 437 -32.14 -11.23 7.96
CA ARG A 437 -31.24 -10.76 6.87
C ARG A 437 -31.23 -9.23 6.76
N GLY A 438 -32.39 -8.59 6.91
CA GLY A 438 -32.51 -7.14 6.96
C GLY A 438 -31.73 -6.51 8.11
N GLN A 439 -31.82 -7.08 9.31
CA GLN A 439 -31.09 -6.65 10.51
C GLN A 439 -29.58 -6.82 10.36
N LEU A 440 -29.13 -7.95 9.80
CA LEU A 440 -27.70 -8.18 9.52
C LEU A 440 -27.17 -7.13 8.55
N ILE A 441 -27.85 -6.87 7.44
CA ILE A 441 -27.45 -5.80 6.51
C ILE A 441 -27.42 -4.43 7.21
N GLY A 442 -28.36 -4.17 8.13
CA GLY A 442 -28.37 -2.93 8.93
C GLY A 442 -27.09 -2.69 9.73
N ARG A 443 -26.41 -3.75 10.18
CA ARG A 443 -25.16 -3.67 10.96
C ARG A 443 -23.96 -3.22 10.13
N SER A 444 -24.04 -3.19 8.79
CA SER A 444 -22.92 -2.73 7.96
C SER A 444 -22.55 -1.26 8.19
N ASN A 445 -23.40 -0.48 8.86
CA ASN A 445 -23.12 0.91 9.25
C ASN A 445 -21.95 1.05 10.24
N SER A 446 -21.56 -0.04 10.89
CA SER A 446 -20.49 -0.06 11.88
C SER A 446 -19.11 -0.40 11.32
N TRP A 447 -19.04 -0.80 10.04
CA TRP A 447 -17.82 -1.32 9.46
C TRP A 447 -16.64 -0.34 9.46
N LEU A 448 -16.86 0.99 9.39
CA LEU A 448 -15.73 1.96 9.48
C LEU A 448 -14.94 1.81 10.77
N ARG A 449 -15.68 1.65 11.85
CA ARG A 449 -15.14 1.56 13.20
C ARG A 449 -14.57 0.17 13.46
N ASP A 450 -15.24 -0.85 12.94
CA ASP A 450 -14.92 -2.24 13.26
C ASP A 450 -13.87 -2.83 12.30
N HIS A 451 -13.69 -2.24 11.11
CA HIS A 451 -12.77 -2.69 10.07
C HIS A 451 -12.08 -1.50 9.39
N GLU A 452 -10.87 -1.16 9.83
CA GLU A 452 -10.06 -0.04 9.33
C GLU A 452 -9.91 -0.03 7.80
N ILE A 453 -9.78 -1.22 7.19
CA ILE A 453 -9.67 -1.40 5.73
C ILE A 453 -10.81 -0.73 4.95
N SER A 454 -11.98 -0.55 5.58
CA SER A 454 -13.14 0.07 4.92
C SER A 454 -12.96 1.56 4.63
N SER A 455 -11.97 2.22 5.26
CA SER A 455 -11.54 3.58 4.89
C SER A 455 -10.97 3.66 3.47
N SER A 456 -10.51 2.54 2.91
CA SER A 456 -10.05 2.45 1.52
C SER A 456 -11.18 2.25 0.51
N TRP A 457 -12.44 2.05 0.95
CA TRP A 457 -13.56 1.71 0.08
C TRP A 457 -14.20 2.96 -0.54
N PHE A 458 -13.48 3.61 -1.44
CA PHE A 458 -13.97 4.70 -2.29
C PHE A 458 -13.73 4.38 -3.77
N VAL A 459 -14.24 5.21 -4.68
CA VAL A 459 -13.98 5.07 -6.12
C VAL A 459 -13.36 6.35 -6.68
N SER A 460 -12.29 6.21 -7.45
CA SER A 460 -11.51 7.31 -8.04
C SER A 460 -11.25 7.13 -9.54
N ASP A 461 -11.86 6.12 -10.19
CA ASP A 461 -11.55 5.83 -11.59
C ASP A 461 -11.87 6.97 -12.57
N ALA A 462 -11.22 6.96 -13.73
CA ALA A 462 -11.28 8.04 -14.71
C ALA A 462 -12.70 8.31 -15.23
N GLU A 463 -13.52 7.27 -15.40
CA GLU A 463 -14.91 7.42 -15.84
C GLU A 463 -15.72 8.21 -14.79
N PHE A 464 -15.55 7.86 -13.52
CA PHE A 464 -16.14 8.61 -12.41
C PHE A 464 -15.63 10.04 -12.32
N SER A 465 -14.31 10.23 -12.38
CA SER A 465 -13.68 11.53 -12.27
C SER A 465 -14.15 12.50 -13.36
N SER A 466 -14.25 12.03 -14.61
CA SER A 466 -14.81 12.82 -15.72
C SER A 466 -16.28 13.14 -15.53
N ALA A 467 -17.09 12.19 -15.06
CA ALA A 467 -18.51 12.44 -14.78
C ALA A 467 -18.70 13.51 -13.68
N LEU A 468 -17.79 13.58 -12.70
CA LEU A 468 -17.83 14.64 -11.71
C LEU A 468 -17.55 16.01 -12.31
N GLU A 469 -16.65 16.20 -13.28
CA GLU A 469 -16.29 17.53 -13.83
C GLU A 469 -17.49 18.36 -14.35
N GLU A 470 -18.52 17.68 -14.84
CA GLU A 470 -19.74 18.30 -15.34
C GLU A 470 -20.70 18.73 -14.22
N VAL A 471 -20.49 18.23 -13.01
CA VAL A 471 -21.32 18.52 -11.84
C VAL A 471 -21.13 19.95 -11.37
N ARG A 472 -22.24 20.61 -11.02
CA ARG A 472 -22.27 21.98 -10.48
C ARG A 472 -22.81 22.07 -9.05
N THR A 473 -23.39 20.99 -8.52
CA THR A 473 -24.00 20.97 -7.18
C THR A 473 -23.68 19.66 -6.45
N GLU A 474 -23.60 19.70 -5.12
CA GLU A 474 -23.37 18.52 -4.27
C GLU A 474 -24.41 17.40 -4.52
N ARG A 475 -25.68 17.79 -4.74
CA ARG A 475 -26.76 16.85 -5.04
C ARG A 475 -26.51 16.08 -6.35
N GLN A 476 -26.02 16.76 -7.38
CA GLN A 476 -25.64 16.11 -8.64
C GLN A 476 -24.41 15.22 -8.44
N ALA A 477 -23.42 15.65 -7.63
CA ALA A 477 -22.24 14.85 -7.31
C ALA A 477 -22.65 13.52 -6.67
N THR A 478 -23.47 13.60 -5.62
CA THR A 478 -24.04 12.45 -4.93
C THR A 478 -24.79 11.52 -5.90
N GLN A 479 -25.59 12.06 -6.83
CA GLN A 479 -26.29 11.26 -7.84
C GLN A 479 -25.33 10.52 -8.78
N VAL A 480 -24.26 11.19 -9.24
CA VAL A 480 -23.21 10.60 -10.07
C VAL A 480 -22.50 9.47 -9.33
N VAL A 481 -22.12 9.69 -8.07
CA VAL A 481 -21.49 8.65 -7.23
C VAL A 481 -22.41 7.43 -7.10
N TRP A 482 -23.68 7.62 -6.75
CA TRP A 482 -24.63 6.51 -6.66
C TRP A 482 -24.80 5.74 -7.98
N ALA A 483 -24.89 6.46 -9.10
CA ALA A 483 -25.00 5.85 -10.42
C ALA A 483 -23.75 5.04 -10.76
N HIS A 484 -22.56 5.56 -10.45
CA HIS A 484 -21.30 4.88 -10.69
C HIS A 484 -21.13 3.63 -9.81
N LEU A 485 -21.47 3.70 -8.53
CA LEU A 485 -21.42 2.54 -7.63
C LEU A 485 -22.32 1.39 -8.12
N GLU A 486 -23.44 1.71 -8.76
CA GLU A 486 -24.34 0.72 -9.37
C GLU A 486 -23.66 -0.01 -10.54
N THR A 487 -22.86 0.66 -11.37
CA THR A 487 -22.09 0.00 -12.46
C THR A 487 -21.05 -0.99 -11.91
N LYS A 488 -20.58 -0.75 -10.68
CA LYS A 488 -19.59 -1.59 -9.96
C LYS A 488 -20.24 -2.60 -9.01
N ARG A 489 -21.55 -2.84 -9.08
CA ARG A 489 -22.25 -3.77 -8.16
C ARG A 489 -21.59 -5.14 -8.05
N GLY A 490 -21.19 -5.73 -9.19
CA GLY A 490 -20.53 -7.04 -9.20
C GLY A 490 -19.17 -7.05 -8.50
N PHE A 491 -18.40 -5.97 -8.66
CA PHE A 491 -17.11 -5.79 -7.97
C PHE A 491 -17.29 -5.76 -6.45
N TRP A 492 -18.17 -4.90 -5.96
CA TRP A 492 -18.44 -4.76 -4.52
C TRP A 492 -19.02 -6.04 -3.90
N SER A 493 -19.92 -6.70 -4.62
CA SER A 493 -20.49 -7.99 -4.22
C SER A 493 -19.39 -9.04 -4.01
N SER A 494 -18.47 -9.18 -4.97
CA SER A 494 -17.32 -10.09 -4.89
C SER A 494 -16.34 -9.70 -3.78
N LEU A 495 -16.09 -8.40 -3.61
CA LEU A 495 -15.25 -7.87 -2.52
C LEU A 495 -15.81 -8.29 -1.16
N PHE A 496 -17.08 -8.04 -0.89
CA PHE A 496 -17.71 -8.40 0.38
C PHE A 496 -17.82 -9.91 0.59
N ALA A 497 -18.03 -10.69 -0.48
CA ALA A 497 -18.02 -12.15 -0.39
C ALA A 497 -16.65 -12.70 0.04
N ARG A 498 -15.56 -12.17 -0.54
CA ARG A 498 -14.21 -12.54 -0.12
C ARG A 498 -13.91 -12.13 1.33
N SER A 499 -14.34 -10.93 1.74
CA SER A 499 -14.25 -10.51 3.14
C SER A 499 -15.02 -11.46 4.08
N ALA A 500 -16.21 -11.91 3.68
CA ALA A 500 -16.97 -12.91 4.45
C ALA A 500 -16.19 -14.23 4.58
N ALA A 501 -15.63 -14.75 3.48
CA ALA A 501 -14.85 -15.99 3.49
C ALA A 501 -13.66 -15.93 4.46
N ILE A 502 -12.99 -14.78 4.57
CA ILE A 502 -11.87 -14.56 5.50
C ILE A 502 -12.36 -14.50 6.94
N LEU A 503 -13.35 -13.63 7.22
CA LEU A 503 -13.87 -13.40 8.57
C LEU A 503 -14.59 -14.63 9.15
N ARG A 504 -14.97 -15.60 8.32
CA ARG A 504 -15.60 -16.84 8.74
C ARG A 504 -14.77 -17.61 9.76
N HIS A 505 -13.46 -17.40 9.73
CA HIS A 505 -12.49 -18.08 10.58
C HIS A 505 -12.13 -17.31 11.86
N ASP A 506 -12.69 -16.11 12.05
CA ASP A 506 -12.36 -15.20 13.16
C ASP A 506 -13.24 -15.44 14.41
N GLY A 507 -14.08 -16.49 14.41
CA GLY A 507 -14.93 -16.92 15.53
C GLY A 507 -16.14 -16.02 15.85
N GLY A 508 -16.20 -14.81 15.29
CA GLY A 508 -17.33 -13.88 15.41
C GLY A 508 -18.44 -14.09 14.37
N ASP A 509 -19.46 -13.23 14.41
CA ASP A 509 -20.57 -13.22 13.44
C ASP A 509 -20.42 -12.16 12.33
N ALA A 510 -19.29 -11.45 12.31
CA ALA A 510 -18.98 -10.43 11.31
C ALA A 510 -19.07 -10.97 9.88
N TRP A 511 -18.57 -12.19 9.65
CA TRP A 511 -18.64 -12.86 8.35
C TRP A 511 -20.08 -12.98 7.83
N LEU A 512 -21.05 -13.23 8.72
CA LEU A 512 -22.46 -13.37 8.35
C LEU A 512 -23.05 -12.03 7.92
N VAL A 513 -22.59 -10.92 8.50
CA VAL A 513 -22.95 -9.55 8.08
C VAL A 513 -22.44 -9.31 6.65
N PHE A 514 -21.16 -9.58 6.38
CA PHE A 514 -20.58 -9.45 5.03
C PHE A 514 -21.27 -10.36 4.01
N ALA A 515 -21.50 -11.62 4.35
CA ALA A 515 -22.17 -12.58 3.47
C ALA A 515 -23.60 -12.14 3.14
N THR A 516 -24.33 -11.62 4.14
CA THR A 516 -25.70 -11.13 3.92
C THR A 516 -25.72 -9.88 3.03
N VAL A 517 -24.75 -8.97 3.18
CA VAL A 517 -24.62 -7.79 2.31
C VAL A 517 -24.31 -8.23 0.87
N ALA A 518 -23.31 -9.08 0.67
CA ALA A 518 -22.95 -9.62 -0.64
C ALA A 518 -24.14 -10.30 -1.32
N HIS A 519 -24.83 -11.20 -0.61
CA HIS A 519 -26.03 -11.87 -1.11
C HIS A 519 -27.17 -10.88 -1.41
N GLY A 520 -27.37 -9.87 -0.56
CA GLY A 520 -28.36 -8.82 -0.80
C GLY A 520 -28.08 -8.05 -2.08
N MET A 521 -26.81 -7.75 -2.37
CA MET A 521 -26.40 -7.09 -3.61
C MET A 521 -26.62 -7.96 -4.83
N ASP A 522 -26.24 -9.24 -4.75
CA ASP A 522 -26.39 -10.25 -5.81
C ASP A 522 -27.87 -10.50 -6.16
N THR A 523 -28.76 -10.46 -5.16
CA THR A 523 -30.21 -10.60 -5.34
C THR A 523 -30.93 -9.30 -5.70
N GLY A 524 -30.19 -8.23 -6.01
CA GLY A 524 -30.74 -6.98 -6.54
C GLY A 524 -31.29 -6.00 -5.50
N ARG A 525 -30.90 -6.13 -4.21
CA ARG A 525 -31.23 -5.08 -3.22
C ARG A 525 -30.58 -3.76 -3.63
N ALA A 526 -31.37 -2.68 -3.64
CA ALA A 526 -30.89 -1.34 -3.95
C ALA A 526 -29.74 -0.92 -3.00
N LEU A 527 -28.66 -0.35 -3.53
CA LEU A 527 -27.48 0.02 -2.75
C LEU A 527 -27.82 1.03 -1.63
N LYS A 528 -28.72 1.98 -1.91
CA LYS A 528 -29.27 2.93 -0.92
C LYS A 528 -29.97 2.28 0.29
N LYS A 529 -30.28 0.98 0.22
CA LYS A 529 -30.86 0.21 1.34
C LYS A 529 -29.81 -0.61 2.09
N ILE A 530 -28.53 -0.42 1.80
CA ILE A 530 -27.39 -1.12 2.40
C ILE A 530 -26.50 -0.03 3.04
N PRO A 531 -26.50 0.12 4.38
CA PRO A 531 -25.94 1.30 5.06
C PRO A 531 -24.47 1.62 4.77
N ILE A 532 -23.63 0.61 4.46
CA ILE A 532 -22.22 0.86 4.14
C ILE A 532 -22.06 1.78 2.92
N PHE A 533 -22.99 1.73 1.97
CA PHE A 533 -22.87 2.52 0.75
C PHE A 533 -23.03 4.02 0.99
N GLU A 534 -23.72 4.45 2.04
CA GLU A 534 -23.77 5.87 2.40
C GLU A 534 -22.36 6.37 2.79
N MET A 535 -21.59 5.56 3.52
CA MET A 535 -20.20 5.89 3.85
C MET A 535 -19.28 5.82 2.64
N ILE A 536 -19.43 4.81 1.78
CA ILE A 536 -18.64 4.71 0.53
C ILE A 536 -18.88 5.95 -0.32
N VAL A 537 -20.12 6.44 -0.41
CA VAL A 537 -20.46 7.68 -1.11
C VAL A 537 -19.77 8.88 -0.47
N ALA A 538 -19.85 9.03 0.86
CA ALA A 538 -19.20 10.12 1.58
C ALA A 538 -17.68 10.15 1.34
N MET A 539 -16.99 9.02 1.55
CA MET A 539 -15.54 8.95 1.31
C MET A 539 -15.17 9.20 -0.16
N THR A 540 -16.00 8.74 -1.09
CA THR A 540 -15.80 8.98 -2.53
C THR A 540 -15.90 10.48 -2.86
N LEU A 541 -16.83 11.20 -2.23
CA LEU A 541 -16.95 12.66 -2.39
C LEU A 541 -15.77 13.38 -1.72
N ASP A 542 -15.40 13.01 -0.49
CA ASP A 542 -14.28 13.61 0.23
C ASP A 542 -12.97 13.51 -0.56
N VAL A 543 -12.68 12.33 -1.13
CA VAL A 543 -11.49 12.12 -1.98
C VAL A 543 -11.57 12.97 -3.25
N ALA A 544 -12.73 13.00 -3.92
CA ALA A 544 -12.90 13.79 -5.14
C ALA A 544 -12.78 15.31 -4.91
N GLU A 545 -13.22 15.81 -3.75
CA GLU A 545 -13.05 17.21 -3.37
C GLU A 545 -11.58 17.54 -3.12
N GLN A 546 -10.85 16.69 -2.40
CA GLN A 546 -9.42 16.86 -2.17
C GLN A 546 -8.61 16.94 -3.48
N ASP A 547 -9.04 16.20 -4.50
CA ASP A 547 -8.46 16.23 -5.85
C ASP A 547 -8.81 17.54 -6.60
N ARG A 548 -10.05 18.03 -6.50
CA ARG A 548 -10.48 19.29 -7.12
C ARG A 548 -9.77 20.52 -6.57
N TYR A 549 -9.63 20.62 -5.25
CA TYR A 549 -8.86 21.68 -4.62
C TYR A 549 -7.35 21.57 -4.94
N GLY A 550 -6.88 20.44 -5.49
CA GLY A 550 -5.52 20.24 -5.97
C GLY A 550 -5.24 20.63 -7.43
N LEU A 551 -6.27 20.89 -8.25
CA LEU A 551 -6.15 20.96 -9.71
C LEU A 551 -6.48 22.31 -10.37
N ARG A 552 -6.72 23.42 -9.63
CA ARG A 552 -6.91 24.74 -10.26
C ARG A 552 -5.57 25.37 -10.67
N PRO A 553 -5.28 25.57 -11.97
CA PRO A 553 -4.01 26.14 -12.44
C PRO A 553 -4.01 27.67 -12.50
N ASP A 554 -5.17 28.33 -12.36
CA ASP A 554 -5.29 29.75 -12.69
C ASP A 554 -5.38 30.60 -11.43
N GLY A 555 -4.34 31.40 -11.21
CA GLY A 555 -4.30 32.50 -10.24
C GLY A 555 -5.16 33.68 -10.66
N GLU A 556 -6.42 33.44 -11.03
CA GLU A 556 -7.44 34.47 -11.17
C GLU A 556 -8.60 34.15 -10.22
N HIS A 557 -8.53 34.71 -9.02
CA HIS A 557 -9.76 35.04 -8.31
C HIS A 557 -10.50 36.08 -9.14
N SER A 558 -11.41 35.65 -10.02
CA SER A 558 -12.45 36.54 -10.53
C SER A 558 -13.38 36.85 -9.35
N LEU A 559 -13.01 37.89 -8.61
CA LEU A 559 -13.91 38.65 -7.77
C LEU A 559 -14.94 39.29 -8.70
N ASP A 560 -16.02 38.56 -9.00
CA ASP A 560 -17.33 39.09 -9.36
C ASP A 560 -18.18 37.93 -9.92
N GLU A 561 -18.99 37.31 -9.07
CA GLU A 561 -20.42 37.14 -9.28
C GLU A 561 -21.07 36.57 -8.00
N ARG A 562 -22.28 37.05 -7.72
CA ARG A 562 -22.99 36.95 -6.45
C ARG A 562 -23.54 35.55 -6.17
N GLU A 563 -23.16 34.95 -5.05
CA GLU A 563 -23.93 33.92 -4.33
C GLU A 563 -23.80 34.32 -2.84
N ALA A 564 -24.79 34.93 -2.15
CA ALA A 564 -26.11 34.44 -1.80
C ALA A 564 -26.06 33.03 -1.18
N ASP A 565 -25.84 33.03 0.15
CA ASP A 565 -26.31 32.05 1.15
C ASP A 565 -26.45 30.60 0.66
N ASP A 566 -25.44 29.78 0.98
CA ASP A 566 -25.56 28.56 1.78
C ASP A 566 -24.20 27.83 1.77
N ASP A 567 -23.23 28.37 2.51
CA ASP A 567 -21.90 27.79 2.68
C ASP A 567 -21.86 26.90 3.94
N ILE A 568 -22.05 25.60 3.75
CA ILE A 568 -21.81 24.56 4.77
C ILE A 568 -20.41 23.97 4.48
N GLY A 569 -19.39 24.77 4.74
CA GLY A 569 -17.99 24.41 4.63
C GLY A 569 -17.15 25.30 5.53
N SER A 570 -17.48 25.36 6.82
CA SER A 570 -16.82 26.28 7.76
C SER A 570 -15.35 25.92 7.96
N GLU A 571 -14.46 26.55 7.19
CA GLU A 571 -13.10 26.85 7.63
C GLU A 571 -13.19 27.52 9.01
N ILE A 572 -12.66 26.85 10.04
CA ILE A 572 -12.64 27.42 11.39
C ILE A 572 -11.72 28.66 11.36
N ALA A 573 -12.32 29.85 11.44
CA ALA A 573 -11.57 31.10 11.43
C ALA A 573 -10.48 31.13 12.53
N PRO A 574 -9.26 31.62 12.27
CA PRO A 574 -8.19 31.72 13.28
C PRO A 574 -8.64 32.41 14.57
N GLU A 575 -8.07 32.00 15.73
CA GLU A 575 -8.31 32.71 17.00
C GLU A 575 -7.77 34.14 16.91
N THR A 576 -8.64 35.15 17.10
CA THR A 576 -8.21 36.54 17.22
C THR A 576 -7.60 36.81 18.60
N LYS A 577 -6.68 37.77 18.71
CA LYS A 577 -5.95 38.04 19.96
C LYS A 577 -6.90 38.30 21.15
N GLY A 578 -6.83 37.44 22.17
CA GLY A 578 -7.68 37.54 23.38
C GLY A 578 -9.14 37.18 23.15
N GLU A 579 -9.47 36.47 22.06
CA GLU A 579 -10.82 36.02 21.76
C GLU A 579 -11.32 34.98 22.74
N LEU A 580 -10.54 33.93 23.00
CA LEU A 580 -10.97 32.87 23.90
C LEU A 580 -11.23 33.40 25.31
N GLU A 581 -10.36 34.29 25.82
CA GLU A 581 -10.53 34.94 27.11
C GLU A 581 -11.85 35.73 27.20
N ARG A 582 -12.25 36.40 26.10
CA ARG A 582 -13.55 37.10 26.02
C ARG A 582 -14.74 36.15 25.93
N LEU A 583 -14.60 35.03 25.22
CA LEU A 583 -15.65 34.02 25.08
C LEU A 583 -15.89 33.26 26.39
N LEU A 584 -14.84 33.01 27.15
CA LEU A 584 -14.88 32.34 28.45
C LEU A 584 -15.24 33.30 29.60
N HIS A 585 -15.41 34.60 29.33
CA HIS A 585 -15.75 35.59 30.36
C HIS A 585 -17.05 35.19 31.08
N LYS A 586 -16.98 35.04 32.41
CA LYS A 586 -18.03 34.54 33.33
C LYS A 586 -18.19 33.01 33.40
N THR A 587 -17.30 32.25 32.77
CA THR A 587 -17.16 30.79 33.00
C THR A 587 -16.00 30.54 33.98
N PRO A 588 -15.93 29.34 34.61
CA PRO A 588 -14.76 28.96 35.41
C PRO A 588 -13.54 28.56 34.57
N LEU A 589 -13.63 28.56 33.23
CA LEU A 589 -12.54 28.20 32.33
C LEU A 589 -11.67 29.40 32.03
N SER A 590 -10.37 29.17 31.90
CA SER A 590 -9.41 30.13 31.36
C SER A 590 -8.66 29.51 30.17
N PRO A 591 -8.06 30.35 29.30
CA PRO A 591 -7.19 29.87 28.22
C PRO A 591 -6.08 28.94 28.71
N ASP A 592 -5.47 29.26 29.85
CA ASP A 592 -4.36 28.48 30.42
C ASP A 592 -4.85 27.14 31.00
N LEU A 593 -6.04 27.12 31.62
CA LEU A 593 -6.68 25.88 32.08
C LEU A 593 -6.99 24.95 30.91
N ILE A 594 -7.54 25.47 29.81
CA ILE A 594 -7.82 24.68 28.61
C ILE A 594 -6.53 24.08 28.04
N ASP A 595 -5.45 24.85 27.94
CA ASP A 595 -4.15 24.31 27.50
C ASP A 595 -3.69 23.14 28.36
N GLY A 596 -3.81 23.27 29.69
CA GLY A 596 -3.43 22.21 30.62
C GLY A 596 -4.26 20.95 30.46
N TYR A 597 -5.56 21.13 30.28
CA TYR A 597 -6.50 20.04 30.02
C TYR A 597 -6.17 19.31 28.71
N LEU A 598 -6.02 20.04 27.61
CA LEU A 598 -5.70 19.46 26.30
C LEU A 598 -4.33 18.79 26.30
N THR A 599 -3.33 19.37 26.97
CA THR A 599 -2.01 18.73 27.13
C THR A 599 -2.14 17.38 27.83
N ALA A 600 -2.92 17.28 28.91
CA ALA A 600 -3.17 16.03 29.62
C ALA A 600 -3.95 15.00 28.79
N VAL A 601 -4.84 15.43 27.89
CA VAL A 601 -5.51 14.53 26.94
C VAL A 601 -4.50 13.96 25.95
N ILE A 602 -3.62 14.80 25.40
CA ILE A 602 -2.65 14.43 24.37
C ILE A 602 -1.55 13.51 24.91
N VAL A 603 -1.03 13.74 26.12
CA VAL A 603 0.05 12.92 26.71
C VAL A 603 -0.46 11.74 27.53
N ALA A 604 -1.77 11.47 27.50
CA ALA A 604 -2.36 10.38 28.28
C ALA A 604 -1.80 9.03 27.84
N PRO A 605 -1.61 8.05 28.76
CA PRO A 605 -1.17 6.70 28.41
C PRO A 605 -2.10 5.93 27.48
N ARG A 606 -3.33 6.42 27.26
CA ARG A 606 -4.32 5.83 26.35
C ARG A 606 -5.07 6.93 25.64
N PHE A 607 -5.20 6.78 24.32
CA PHE A 607 -6.01 7.66 23.50
C PHE A 607 -7.49 7.64 23.92
N VAL A 608 -8.12 8.80 23.89
CA VAL A 608 -9.55 9.00 24.09
C VAL A 608 -10.07 9.99 23.05
N THR A 609 -11.28 9.75 22.53
CA THR A 609 -11.84 10.58 21.45
C THR A 609 -12.40 11.90 22.00
N PRO A 610 -12.59 12.96 21.17
CA PRO A 610 -13.28 14.18 21.59
C PRO A 610 -14.63 13.92 22.25
N ALA A 611 -15.38 12.91 21.81
CA ALA A 611 -16.65 12.53 22.44
C ALA A 611 -16.49 12.10 23.91
N ASP A 612 -15.30 11.61 24.30
CA ASP A 612 -15.00 11.14 25.65
C ASP A 612 -14.41 12.24 26.55
N TRP A 613 -13.52 13.09 26.01
CA TRP A 613 -12.81 14.11 26.80
C TRP A 613 -13.44 15.50 26.74
N LEU A 614 -14.31 15.81 25.78
CA LEU A 614 -14.96 17.11 25.69
C LEU A 614 -16.07 17.29 26.76
N PRO A 615 -16.95 16.31 27.05
CA PRO A 615 -18.00 16.49 28.05
C PRO A 615 -17.49 16.81 29.47
N PRO A 616 -16.41 16.17 29.99
CA PRO A 616 -15.87 16.52 31.30
C PRO A 616 -15.33 17.95 31.41
N LEU A 617 -14.84 18.54 30.30
CA LEU A 617 -14.34 19.93 30.28
C LEU A 617 -15.49 20.94 30.47
N PHE A 618 -16.67 20.65 29.92
CA PHE A 618 -17.83 21.54 29.96
C PHE A 618 -18.87 21.18 31.01
N ALA A 619 -18.63 20.14 31.80
CA ALA A 619 -19.59 19.64 32.78
C ALA A 619 -20.01 20.75 33.77
N GLY A 620 -21.30 21.11 33.74
CA GLY A 620 -21.89 22.11 34.63
C GLY A 620 -21.62 23.58 34.25
N ILE A 621 -21.17 23.86 33.02
CA ILE A 621 -20.93 25.21 32.52
C ILE A 621 -22.07 25.66 31.61
N GLU A 622 -22.68 26.80 31.93
CA GLU A 622 -23.64 27.49 31.06
C GLU A 622 -22.92 28.59 30.27
N PHE A 623 -22.98 28.53 28.94
CA PHE A 623 -22.41 29.56 28.07
C PHE A 623 -23.48 30.57 27.65
N PRO A 624 -23.29 31.89 27.90
CA PRO A 624 -24.28 32.89 27.55
C PRO A 624 -24.17 33.32 26.08
N GLY A 625 -25.05 32.78 25.22
CA GLY A 625 -25.30 33.25 23.83
C GLY A 625 -25.28 32.14 22.76
N GLU A 626 -26.17 32.22 21.77
CA GLU A 626 -26.49 31.12 20.83
C GLU A 626 -25.35 30.65 19.91
N ASN A 627 -24.28 31.43 19.72
CA ASN A 627 -23.15 31.04 18.85
C ASN A 627 -21.78 30.99 19.57
N LYS A 628 -21.74 31.21 20.89
CA LYS A 628 -20.47 31.24 21.63
C LYS A 628 -19.91 29.85 21.91
N VAL A 629 -20.78 28.86 22.12
CA VAL A 629 -20.37 27.47 22.38
C VAL A 629 -19.64 26.91 21.18
N GLN A 630 -20.23 27.04 19.98
CA GLN A 630 -19.60 26.55 18.75
C GLN A 630 -18.23 27.21 18.53
N ARG A 631 -18.14 28.53 18.69
CA ARG A 631 -16.85 29.23 18.55
C ARG A 631 -15.80 28.80 19.58
N VAL A 632 -16.21 28.53 20.82
CA VAL A 632 -15.32 27.99 21.86
C VAL A 632 -14.84 26.57 21.50
N LEU A 633 -15.73 25.72 20.96
CA LEU A 633 -15.38 24.39 20.47
C LEU A 633 -14.39 24.45 19.31
N ASP A 634 -14.63 25.33 18.35
CA ASP A 634 -13.77 25.56 17.20
C ASP A 634 -12.34 25.96 17.64
N ILE A 635 -12.24 26.90 18.59
CA ILE A 635 -10.95 27.34 19.15
C ILE A 635 -10.28 26.21 19.96
N ILE A 636 -11.04 25.41 20.71
CA ILE A 636 -10.50 24.26 21.45
C ILE A 636 -9.91 23.23 20.49
N MET A 637 -10.60 22.93 19.39
CA MET A 637 -10.09 21.99 18.38
C MET A 637 -8.83 22.53 17.69
N MET A 638 -8.77 23.83 17.41
CA MET A 638 -7.56 24.47 16.89
C MET A 638 -6.38 24.37 17.87
N ARG A 639 -6.60 24.68 19.15
CA ARG A 639 -5.56 24.58 20.18
C ARG A 639 -5.13 23.13 20.45
N TYR A 640 -6.06 22.18 20.35
CA TYR A 640 -5.75 20.76 20.41
C TYR A 640 -4.76 20.38 19.30
N GLY A 641 -5.02 20.80 18.06
CA GLY A 641 -4.10 20.62 16.93
C GLY A 641 -2.73 21.25 17.18
N VAL A 642 -2.67 22.52 17.60
CA VAL A 642 -1.40 23.22 17.88
C VAL A 642 -0.57 22.54 18.98
N ILE A 643 -1.21 22.09 20.07
CA ILE A 643 -0.50 21.40 21.16
C ILE A 643 -0.03 20.01 20.69
N GLN A 644 -0.83 19.33 19.86
CA GLN A 644 -0.46 18.05 19.27
C GLN A 644 0.70 18.20 18.29
N ASP A 645 0.76 19.26 17.48
CA ASP A 645 1.89 19.53 16.59
C ASP A 645 3.19 19.77 17.38
N GLY A 646 3.10 20.51 18.50
CA GLY A 646 4.24 20.71 19.41
C GLY A 646 4.77 19.40 20.04
N LEU A 647 3.97 18.34 20.09
CA LEU A 647 4.40 16.99 20.47
C LEU A 647 5.36 16.41 19.42
N PHE A 648 4.99 16.50 18.14
CA PHE A 648 5.75 15.96 17.01
C PHE A 648 7.09 16.68 16.83
N ASP A 649 7.12 17.98 17.09
CA ASP A 649 8.34 18.80 17.04
C ASP A 649 9.23 18.65 18.29
N GLY A 650 8.81 17.86 19.28
CA GLY A 650 9.58 17.61 20.52
C GLY A 650 9.63 18.81 21.47
N ASP A 651 8.76 19.81 21.30
CA ASP A 651 8.75 21.06 22.06
C ASP A 651 7.65 21.10 23.16
N ILE A 652 7.07 19.95 23.49
CA ILE A 652 5.98 19.88 24.46
C ILE A 652 6.40 20.40 25.85
N GLY A 653 5.73 21.47 26.28
CA GLY A 653 5.92 22.07 27.60
C GLY A 653 7.08 23.09 27.70
N SER A 654 7.74 23.47 26.60
CA SER A 654 8.79 24.51 26.60
C SER A 654 8.27 25.85 27.15
N CYS A 655 7.04 26.22 26.78
CA CYS A 655 6.36 27.43 27.21
C CYS A 655 5.96 27.43 28.69
N LEU A 656 5.99 26.28 29.39
CA LEU A 656 5.66 26.19 30.81
C LEU A 656 6.72 26.85 31.70
N ARG A 657 7.99 26.83 31.26
CA ARG A 657 9.11 27.40 32.02
C ARG A 657 9.00 28.92 32.16
N THR A 658 8.50 29.58 31.12
CA THR A 658 8.37 31.05 31.04
C THR A 658 6.98 31.55 31.45
N ARG A 659 6.02 30.66 31.73
CA ARG A 659 4.65 31.00 32.11
C ARG A 659 4.60 31.64 33.50
N ALA A 660 3.83 32.73 33.65
CA ALA A 660 3.62 33.41 34.93
C ALA A 660 2.97 32.48 35.96
N ALA A 661 3.22 32.68 37.27
CA ALA A 661 2.78 31.78 38.33
C ALA A 661 1.26 31.52 38.33
N HIS A 662 0.43 32.58 38.27
CA HIS A 662 -1.03 32.44 38.23
C HIS A 662 -1.52 31.62 37.02
N ARG A 663 -0.99 31.90 35.81
CA ARG A 663 -1.31 31.16 34.58
C ARG A 663 -0.85 29.70 34.64
N PHE A 664 0.30 29.46 35.24
CA PHE A 664 0.80 28.12 35.45
C PHE A 664 -0.06 27.34 36.45
N SER A 665 -0.58 28.00 37.49
CA SER A 665 -1.55 27.42 38.41
C SER A 665 -2.84 26.98 37.70
N GLU A 666 -3.39 27.85 36.84
CA GLU A 666 -4.58 27.52 36.03
C GLU A 666 -4.33 26.35 35.08
N TRP A 667 -3.15 26.31 34.45
CA TRP A 667 -2.72 25.19 33.62
C TRP A 667 -2.66 23.87 34.41
N LEU A 668 -2.11 23.87 35.63
CA LEU A 668 -2.07 22.69 36.49
C LEU A 668 -3.47 22.19 36.87
N VAL A 669 -4.41 23.11 37.12
CA VAL A 669 -5.81 22.77 37.41
C VAL A 669 -6.44 22.07 36.20
N GLY A 670 -6.22 22.57 34.99
CA GLY A 670 -6.70 21.94 33.76
C GLY A 670 -6.12 20.54 33.54
N PHE A 671 -4.81 20.40 33.71
CA PHE A 671 -4.13 19.11 33.58
C PHE A 671 -4.67 18.08 34.60
N ALA A 672 -4.83 18.52 35.85
CA ALA A 672 -5.38 17.68 36.91
C ALA A 672 -6.80 17.23 36.59
N LEU A 673 -7.64 18.10 36.00
CA LEU A 673 -9.01 17.77 35.61
C LEU A 673 -9.04 16.64 34.56
N ALA A 674 -8.30 16.76 33.46
CA ALA A 674 -8.21 15.71 32.44
C ALA A 674 -7.60 14.40 32.97
N SER A 675 -6.66 14.47 33.92
CA SER A 675 -6.06 13.29 34.54
C SER A 675 -7.04 12.43 35.35
N THR A 676 -8.26 12.92 35.60
CA THR A 676 -9.33 12.15 36.26
C THR A 676 -10.09 11.23 35.32
N ILE A 677 -9.92 11.36 34.00
CA ILE A 677 -10.57 10.52 32.99
C ILE A 677 -9.96 9.12 33.09
N SER A 678 -10.65 8.22 33.78
CA SER A 678 -10.14 6.87 34.10
C SER A 678 -9.81 6.01 32.87
N ALA A 679 -10.46 6.27 31.72
CA ALA A 679 -10.17 5.63 30.45
C ALA A 679 -8.81 6.04 29.88
N ALA A 680 -8.48 7.34 29.96
CA ALA A 680 -7.22 7.91 29.49
C ALA A 680 -6.06 7.68 30.47
N TRP A 681 -6.33 7.73 31.78
CA TRP A 681 -5.33 7.65 32.85
C TRP A 681 -5.53 6.42 33.77
N PRO A 682 -5.34 5.18 33.26
CA PRO A 682 -5.54 3.98 34.04
C PRO A 682 -4.45 3.79 35.11
N LYS A 683 -4.85 3.60 36.38
CA LYS A 683 -3.90 3.40 37.50
C LYS A 683 -2.89 2.27 37.30
N ARG A 684 -3.26 1.21 36.56
CA ARG A 684 -2.38 0.07 36.25
C ARG A 684 -1.32 0.38 35.19
N GLY A 685 -1.50 1.44 34.39
CA GLY A 685 -0.56 1.85 33.34
C GLY A 685 0.43 2.93 33.76
N LEU A 686 0.38 3.39 35.02
CA LEU A 686 1.22 4.48 35.53
C LEU A 686 2.27 3.94 36.51
N SER A 687 3.52 4.38 36.35
CA SER A 687 4.58 4.08 37.32
C SER A 687 4.34 4.79 38.66
N LYS A 688 5.08 4.39 39.70
CA LYS A 688 5.03 5.08 41.00
C LYS A 688 5.46 6.55 40.91
N ASP A 689 6.33 6.89 39.97
CA ASP A 689 6.80 8.26 39.81
C ASP A 689 5.81 9.10 39.01
N ASP A 690 5.13 8.53 38.01
CA ASP A 690 4.03 9.19 37.31
C ASP A 690 2.89 9.54 38.27
N GLN A 691 2.55 8.63 39.18
CA GLN A 691 1.54 8.86 40.22
C GLN A 691 1.94 9.98 41.20
N LYS A 692 3.24 10.10 41.54
CA LYS A 692 3.73 11.20 42.37
C LYS A 692 3.65 12.53 41.62
N ILE A 693 4.02 12.56 40.34
CA ILE A 693 3.97 13.78 39.53
C ILE A 693 2.52 14.23 39.33
N LEU A 694 1.59 13.32 39.04
CA LEU A 694 0.15 13.64 38.98
C LEU A 694 -0.40 14.18 40.31
N LYS A 695 0.07 13.64 41.44
CA LYS A 695 -0.27 14.17 42.76
C LYS A 695 0.28 15.59 42.95
N LEU A 696 1.55 15.83 42.59
CA LEU A 696 2.14 17.16 42.65
C LEU A 696 1.40 18.15 41.74
N ILE A 697 1.00 17.75 40.53
CA ILE A 697 0.21 18.59 39.61
C ILE A 697 -1.12 18.98 40.27
N LYS A 698 -1.82 18.02 40.88
CA LYS A 698 -3.07 18.27 41.60
C LYS A 698 -2.89 19.24 42.77
N ASP A 699 -1.83 19.06 43.56
CA ASP A 699 -1.55 19.87 44.74
C ASP A 699 -0.99 21.26 44.36
N GLY A 700 -0.29 21.36 43.22
CA GLY A 700 0.35 22.59 42.72
C GLY A 700 -0.62 23.66 42.20
N GLY A 701 -1.89 23.32 41.96
CA GLY A 701 -2.93 24.30 41.62
C GLY A 701 -3.27 25.28 42.74
N SER A 702 -2.73 25.09 43.95
CA SER A 702 -2.96 25.97 45.11
C SER A 702 -1.71 26.22 45.97
N ASP A 703 -0.55 25.70 45.59
CA ASP A 703 0.71 25.79 46.36
C ASP A 703 1.89 26.25 45.48
N ASP A 704 2.35 27.48 45.72
CA ASP A 704 3.46 28.13 45.00
C ASP A 704 4.80 27.38 45.17
N HIS A 705 5.02 26.71 46.30
CA HIS A 705 6.23 25.93 46.53
C HIS A 705 6.25 24.67 45.66
N ILE A 706 5.10 24.01 45.51
CA ILE A 706 4.95 22.87 44.60
C ILE A 706 5.12 23.32 43.14
N GLN A 707 4.57 24.47 42.76
CA GLN A 707 4.77 25.03 41.41
C GLN A 707 6.26 25.25 41.09
N SER A 708 7.03 25.79 42.04
CA SER A 708 8.47 26.02 41.85
C SER A 708 9.25 24.72 41.63
N THR A 709 8.78 23.61 42.20
CA THR A 709 9.34 22.27 42.02
C THR A 709 8.93 21.66 40.68
N LEU A 710 7.68 21.85 40.25
CA LEU A 710 7.13 21.28 39.02
C LEU A 710 7.67 21.93 37.74
N LYS A 711 7.85 23.26 37.72
CA LYS A 711 8.28 24.01 36.52
C LYS A 711 9.52 23.43 35.81
N PRO A 712 10.61 23.07 36.50
CA PRO A 712 11.78 22.47 35.83
C PRO A 712 11.58 20.99 35.46
N LEU A 713 10.70 20.26 36.15
CA LEU A 713 10.50 18.82 35.99
C LEU A 713 9.50 18.46 34.89
N LEU A 714 8.44 19.25 34.74
CA LEU A 714 7.32 18.93 33.85
C LEU A 714 7.70 18.73 32.38
N PRO A 715 8.54 19.57 31.74
CA PRO A 715 8.82 19.40 30.31
C PRO A 715 9.45 18.04 29.99
N GLY A 716 10.41 17.58 30.81
CA GLY A 716 11.04 16.26 30.60
C GLY A 716 10.09 15.10 30.88
N TRP A 717 9.22 15.25 31.89
CA TRP A 717 8.19 14.24 32.16
C TRP A 717 7.12 14.18 31.06
N LEU A 718 6.65 15.33 30.57
CA LEU A 718 5.70 15.41 29.47
C LEU A 718 6.27 14.80 28.19
N ALA A 719 7.54 15.04 27.87
CA ALA A 719 8.21 14.39 26.74
C ALA A 719 8.29 12.86 26.90
N THR A 720 8.46 12.37 28.13
CA THR A 720 8.45 10.93 28.41
C THR A 720 7.05 10.32 28.26
N MET A 721 6.02 11.03 28.72
CA MET A 721 4.62 10.60 28.60
C MET A 721 4.18 10.63 27.13
N ALA A 722 4.56 11.67 26.40
CA ALA A 722 4.40 11.83 24.96
C ALA A 722 4.96 10.65 24.17
N ALA A 723 6.22 10.29 24.40
CA ALA A 723 6.85 9.15 23.73
C ALA A 723 6.10 7.84 23.98
N ARG A 724 5.63 7.62 25.22
CA ARG A 724 4.83 6.43 25.56
C ARG A 724 3.44 6.41 24.92
N ALA A 725 2.83 7.58 24.70
CA ALA A 725 1.53 7.70 24.03
C ALA A 725 1.62 7.47 22.51
N VAL A 726 2.82 7.61 21.92
CA VAL A 726 3.09 7.26 20.51
C VAL A 726 3.39 5.76 20.34
N ASP A 727 3.98 5.13 21.35
CA ASP A 727 4.41 3.72 21.32
C ASP A 727 3.32 2.71 21.73
N GLY A 728 2.17 3.15 22.25
CA GLY A 728 1.12 2.28 22.83
C GLY A 728 -0.27 2.63 22.34
#